data_AF-A0A7K8UA55-F1
#
_entry.id   AF-A0A7K8UA55-F1
#
_cell.length_a   1.000
_cell.length_b   1.000
_cell.length_c   1.000
_cell.angle_alpha   90.00
_cell.angle_beta   90.00
_cell.angle_gamma   90.00
#
_symmetry.space_group_name_H-M   'P 1'
#
loop_
_entity.id
_entity.type
_entity.pdbx_description
1 polymer ?
#
loop_
_entity_poly.entity_id
_entity_poly.type
_entity_poly.pdbx_seq_one_letter_code
_entity_poly.pdbx_strand_id
1 'polypeptide(L)'
;SSQESHDHILLDFPVTREQMNHYRAAAETAQSELAALSVKCDCAQSELLELRSRMVSKEASFQELKAEAESYKENNARQMSRLLSLQTRIQEMEEEACVLATSKNQAELTAQVAFKENWELKEELHEQNAKLNKYLNECEESMTQASKISRKYEELLTQLSGFLDTDIREKEKPQERLMLKVSEICKENLTLKDQVAALQEAINVHEMESKASRETIMRLVSEVTKEQKKAAGYYQDMEKLSKVHNCVMYIFVYQKTLDASKQELHHLKKSSSELDGSLKSSREEARAAQSSLVAFKEQIAILLSGGSAIVKPSEKAILERIQEINCKEESKEIMVSQLETQIAKLTEALENQTRLYQEALERSRKAEKCSETFQDQLKHLEEELLSVDLMQDGLKLERQKYLKFLEQLNEKMKLDSLAAEVGFDMNVDAILARVEQLVKLEGDAVIENKTMAYSLRRKLKTQKEKLESKELHMNLLRQKITQLEEEKQVRTALAVERDEANLTVRKLHKMIERLQKQLDLAREMNTDLKAKLSETNELKIKTLEQNRTIEELSKSQGELERMKKKAEKQLTSVKSELLLKEHKATEDKEKNKNMLEAVTSEMKVLKTTLAELAKRERQLADFREVVSRMLGLNIASLALPDYEIITRLERLIHSHQHHYFPCVCLKDVARAPEEHSQRNIQLLH
;
A
#
# COMPACT_ATOMS: atom_id res chain seq x y z
N SER A 1 -79.67 -50.94 -4.82
CA SER A 1 -80.15 -51.91 -3.82
C SER A 1 -81.18 -52.81 -4.47
N SER A 2 -81.26 -54.09 -4.06
CA SER A 2 -82.49 -54.89 -4.14
C SER A 2 -83.59 -54.25 -3.27
N GLN A 3 -84.88 -54.62 -3.25
CA GLN A 3 -85.66 -55.79 -3.69
C GLN A 3 -87.13 -55.28 -3.88
N GLU A 4 -88.15 -55.91 -4.48
CA GLU A 4 -88.43 -57.28 -4.99
C GLU A 4 -88.93 -57.25 -6.46
N SER A 5 -89.10 -58.35 -7.22
CA SER A 5 -89.94 -59.56 -7.12
C SER A 5 -91.47 -59.34 -7.26
N HIS A 6 -92.04 -59.92 -8.32
CA HIS A 6 -93.14 -60.90 -8.26
C HIS A 6 -93.38 -61.49 -9.68
N ASP A 7 -93.63 -62.79 -9.76
CA ASP A 7 -93.99 -63.49 -11.00
C ASP A 7 -95.47 -63.31 -11.37
N HIS A 8 -95.80 -63.33 -12.67
CA HIS A 8 -96.73 -64.34 -13.20
C HIS A 8 -96.76 -64.39 -14.74
N ILE A 9 -96.13 -65.44 -15.27
CA ILE A 9 -96.55 -66.31 -16.39
C ILE A 9 -97.82 -65.89 -17.17
N LEU A 10 -97.73 -65.67 -18.49
CA LEU A 10 -98.38 -66.51 -19.54
C LEU A 10 -98.04 -66.07 -20.99
N LEU A 11 -98.10 -67.07 -21.91
CA LEU A 11 -98.26 -66.99 -23.37
C LEU A 11 -97.18 -66.27 -24.23
N ASP A 12 -96.35 -67.08 -24.90
CA ASP A 12 -95.63 -66.69 -26.12
C ASP A 12 -96.63 -66.30 -27.23
N PHE A 13 -96.54 -65.05 -27.72
CA PHE A 13 -97.16 -64.59 -28.96
C PHE A 13 -96.04 -64.08 -29.89
N PRO A 14 -95.86 -64.60 -31.13
CA PRO A 14 -94.65 -64.35 -31.91
C PRO A 14 -94.34 -62.87 -32.18
N VAL A 15 -95.40 -62.07 -32.39
CA VAL A 15 -95.32 -60.67 -32.82
C VAL A 15 -94.57 -59.76 -31.82
N THR A 16 -94.68 -60.03 -30.51
CA THR A 16 -94.06 -59.16 -29.49
C THR A 16 -92.55 -59.34 -29.40
N ARG A 17 -92.02 -60.54 -29.66
CA ARG A 17 -90.56 -60.79 -29.69
C ARG A 17 -89.91 -60.11 -30.89
N GLU A 18 -90.53 -60.15 -32.06
CA GLU A 18 -90.03 -59.44 -33.24
C GLU A 18 -90.10 -57.93 -33.07
N GLN A 19 -91.21 -57.39 -32.55
CA GLN A 19 -91.31 -55.96 -32.23
C GLN A 19 -90.29 -55.51 -31.18
N MET A 20 -90.10 -56.26 -30.08
CA MET A 20 -89.06 -55.95 -29.10
C MET A 20 -87.65 -55.98 -29.70
N ASN A 21 -87.36 -56.94 -30.58
CA ASN A 21 -86.06 -57.02 -31.25
C ASN A 21 -85.87 -55.85 -32.23
N HIS A 22 -86.92 -55.43 -32.95
CA HIS A 22 -86.86 -54.29 -33.86
C HIS A 22 -86.69 -52.96 -33.12
N TYR A 23 -87.44 -52.73 -32.02
CA TYR A 23 -87.25 -51.56 -31.16
C TYR A 23 -85.88 -51.56 -30.47
N ARG A 24 -85.35 -52.73 -30.06
CA ARG A 24 -83.99 -52.85 -29.53
C ARG A 24 -82.96 -52.48 -30.59
N ALA A 25 -83.03 -53.06 -31.79
CA ALA A 25 -82.10 -52.74 -32.87
C ALA A 25 -82.17 -51.26 -33.27
N ALA A 26 -83.36 -50.65 -33.27
CA ALA A 26 -83.53 -49.22 -33.52
C ALA A 26 -82.93 -48.35 -32.40
N ALA A 27 -83.09 -48.75 -31.13
CA ALA A 27 -82.47 -48.07 -29.98
C ALA A 27 -80.95 -48.23 -29.94
N GLU A 28 -80.42 -49.41 -30.25
CA GLU A 28 -78.97 -49.69 -30.39
C GLU A 28 -78.37 -48.91 -31.55
N THR A 29 -79.08 -48.79 -32.68
CA THR A 29 -78.69 -47.95 -33.82
C THR A 29 -78.68 -46.47 -33.41
N ALA A 30 -79.76 -45.96 -32.81
CA ALA A 30 -79.85 -44.58 -32.34
C ALA A 30 -78.80 -44.26 -31.25
N GLN A 31 -78.45 -45.23 -30.39
CA GLN A 31 -77.39 -45.10 -29.39
C GLN A 31 -76.00 -45.10 -30.04
N SER A 32 -75.79 -45.89 -31.09
CA SER A 32 -74.56 -45.87 -31.90
C SER A 32 -74.41 -44.56 -32.69
N GLU A 33 -75.49 -44.06 -33.28
CA GLU A 33 -75.54 -42.75 -33.94
C GLU A 33 -75.31 -41.61 -32.97
N LEU A 34 -75.93 -41.64 -31.78
CA LEU A 34 -75.71 -40.66 -30.72
C LEU A 34 -74.26 -40.67 -30.20
N ALA A 35 -73.65 -41.85 -30.05
CA ALA A 35 -72.24 -41.98 -29.69
C ALA A 35 -71.32 -41.45 -30.81
N ALA A 36 -71.62 -41.76 -32.07
CA ALA A 36 -70.87 -41.24 -33.23
C ALA A 36 -71.03 -39.72 -33.40
N LEU A 37 -72.18 -39.15 -33.03
CA LEU A 37 -72.41 -37.71 -32.99
C LEU A 37 -71.69 -37.06 -31.81
N SER A 38 -71.68 -37.68 -30.61
CA SER A 38 -70.89 -37.20 -29.47
C SER A 38 -69.41 -37.11 -29.84
N VAL A 39 -68.82 -38.19 -30.37
CA VAL A 39 -67.41 -38.21 -30.79
C VAL A 39 -67.12 -37.13 -31.84
N LYS A 40 -68.04 -36.87 -32.78
CA LYS A 40 -67.90 -35.76 -33.75
C LYS A 40 -67.96 -34.38 -33.08
N CYS A 41 -68.84 -34.18 -32.09
CA CYS A 41 -68.89 -32.95 -31.30
C CYS A 41 -67.61 -32.76 -30.46
N ASP A 42 -67.11 -33.83 -29.84
CA ASP A 42 -65.90 -33.83 -29.01
C ASP A 42 -64.64 -33.54 -29.88
N CYS A 43 -64.56 -34.12 -31.08
CA CYS A 43 -63.54 -33.79 -32.07
C CYS A 43 -63.64 -32.32 -32.53
N ALA A 44 -64.82 -31.85 -32.95
CA ALA A 44 -65.01 -30.47 -33.39
C ALA A 44 -64.74 -29.45 -32.27
N GLN A 45 -65.07 -29.77 -31.01
CA GLN A 45 -64.73 -28.96 -29.84
C GLN A 45 -63.21 -28.94 -29.59
N SER A 46 -62.52 -30.06 -29.80
CA SER A 46 -61.05 -30.15 -29.71
C SER A 46 -60.38 -29.32 -30.81
N GLU A 47 -60.83 -29.42 -32.05
CA GLU A 47 -60.37 -28.60 -33.18
C GLU A 47 -60.61 -27.10 -32.93
N LEU A 48 -61.77 -26.71 -32.38
CA LEU A 48 -62.06 -25.33 -32.00
C LEU A 48 -61.15 -24.82 -30.87
N LEU A 49 -60.75 -25.67 -29.92
CA LEU A 49 -59.78 -25.32 -28.88
C LEU A 49 -58.36 -25.18 -29.44
N GLU A 50 -57.94 -26.06 -30.36
CA GLU A 50 -56.65 -25.96 -31.05
C GLU A 50 -56.59 -24.69 -31.91
N LEU A 51 -57.64 -24.41 -32.70
CA LEU A 51 -57.74 -23.20 -33.51
C LEU A 51 -57.73 -21.92 -32.66
N ARG A 52 -58.37 -21.93 -31.48
CA ARG A 52 -58.28 -20.81 -30.52
C ARG A 52 -56.87 -20.65 -29.96
N SER A 53 -56.20 -21.73 -29.57
CA SER A 53 -54.80 -21.70 -29.11
C SER A 53 -53.85 -21.17 -30.18
N ARG A 54 -54.02 -21.63 -31.42
CA ARG A 54 -53.28 -21.18 -32.61
C ARG A 54 -53.59 -19.72 -32.97
N MET A 55 -54.80 -19.25 -32.74
CA MET A 55 -55.17 -17.84 -32.91
C MET A 55 -54.50 -16.95 -31.86
N VAL A 56 -54.51 -17.36 -30.58
CA VAL A 56 -53.86 -16.61 -29.48
C VAL A 56 -52.34 -16.54 -29.67
N SER A 57 -51.69 -17.65 -30.05
CA SER A 57 -50.25 -17.64 -30.36
C SER A 57 -49.90 -16.82 -31.61
N LYS A 58 -50.80 -16.75 -32.61
CA LYS A 58 -50.63 -15.85 -33.76
C LYS A 58 -50.79 -14.37 -33.39
N GLU A 59 -51.78 -14.04 -32.55
CA GLU A 59 -51.97 -12.69 -32.02
C GLU A 59 -50.75 -12.23 -31.20
N ALA A 60 -50.22 -13.10 -30.32
CA ALA A 60 -48.98 -12.82 -29.58
C ALA A 60 -47.81 -12.49 -30.54
N SER A 61 -47.56 -13.33 -31.55
CA SER A 61 -46.51 -13.06 -32.55
C SER A 61 -46.75 -11.81 -33.40
N PHE A 62 -48.01 -11.38 -33.56
CA PHE A 62 -48.35 -10.13 -34.25
C PHE A 62 -48.06 -8.90 -33.38
N GLN A 63 -48.38 -8.96 -32.07
CA GLN A 63 -48.03 -7.87 -31.14
C GLN A 63 -46.51 -7.74 -30.95
N GLU A 64 -45.76 -8.86 -30.95
CA GLU A 64 -44.29 -8.87 -30.95
C GLU A 64 -43.73 -8.16 -32.19
N LEU A 65 -44.13 -8.58 -33.40
CA LEU A 65 -43.71 -7.95 -34.66
C LEU A 65 -44.13 -6.48 -34.77
N LYS A 66 -45.27 -6.10 -34.18
CA LYS A 66 -45.72 -4.72 -34.11
C LYS A 66 -44.81 -3.89 -33.21
N ALA A 67 -44.48 -4.37 -32.00
CA ALA A 67 -43.56 -3.70 -31.09
C ALA A 67 -42.15 -3.57 -31.68
N GLU A 68 -41.67 -4.58 -32.40
CA GLU A 68 -40.43 -4.53 -33.16
C GLU A 68 -40.48 -3.45 -34.27
N ALA A 69 -41.57 -3.40 -35.06
CA ALA A 69 -41.75 -2.38 -36.09
C ALA A 69 -41.89 -0.95 -35.53
N GLU A 70 -42.45 -0.78 -34.32
CA GLU A 70 -42.50 0.49 -33.61
C GLU A 70 -41.10 0.90 -33.09
N SER A 71 -40.33 -0.05 -32.54
CA SER A 71 -38.91 0.15 -32.16
C SER A 71 -38.04 0.54 -33.36
N TYR A 72 -38.20 -0.09 -34.53
CA TYR A 72 -37.49 0.28 -35.75
C TYR A 72 -37.84 1.71 -36.21
N LYS A 73 -39.11 2.12 -36.13
CA LYS A 73 -39.53 3.51 -36.44
C LYS A 73 -38.90 4.51 -35.49
N GLU A 74 -38.90 4.22 -34.18
CA GLU A 74 -38.29 5.11 -33.19
C GLU A 74 -36.78 5.23 -33.37
N ASN A 75 -36.08 4.11 -33.63
CA ASN A 75 -34.64 4.12 -33.90
C ASN A 75 -34.29 4.86 -35.19
N ASN A 76 -35.09 4.73 -36.25
CA ASN A 76 -34.92 5.51 -37.48
C ASN A 76 -35.16 7.02 -37.23
N ALA A 77 -36.16 7.39 -36.42
CA ALA A 77 -36.40 8.79 -36.04
C ALA A 77 -35.22 9.35 -35.22
N ARG A 78 -34.72 8.60 -34.22
CA ARG A 78 -33.52 8.96 -33.44
C ARG A 78 -32.28 9.14 -34.33
N GLN A 79 -32.10 8.29 -35.35
CA GLN A 79 -31.01 8.41 -36.33
C GLN A 79 -31.19 9.66 -37.22
N MET A 80 -32.40 9.92 -37.70
CA MET A 80 -32.70 11.12 -38.50
C MET A 80 -32.43 12.42 -37.72
N SER A 81 -32.86 12.52 -36.46
CA SER A 81 -32.57 13.69 -35.62
C SER A 81 -31.07 13.88 -35.37
N ARG A 82 -30.30 12.80 -35.25
CA ARG A 82 -28.83 12.87 -35.16
C ARG A 82 -28.19 13.34 -36.46
N LEU A 83 -28.65 12.85 -37.61
CA LEU A 83 -28.16 13.29 -38.93
C LEU A 83 -28.44 14.77 -39.15
N LEU A 84 -29.65 15.25 -38.84
CA LEU A 84 -30.00 16.67 -38.91
C LEU A 84 -29.13 17.52 -38.00
N SER A 85 -28.95 17.12 -36.73
CA SER A 85 -28.08 17.83 -35.79
C SER A 85 -26.61 17.91 -36.26
N LEU A 86 -26.09 16.82 -36.86
CA LEU A 86 -24.74 16.82 -37.44
C LEU A 86 -24.65 17.70 -38.69
N GLN A 87 -25.68 17.72 -39.54
CA GLN A 87 -25.76 18.61 -40.71
C GLN A 87 -25.78 20.09 -40.29
N THR A 88 -26.58 20.45 -39.29
CA THR A 88 -26.57 21.81 -38.71
C THR A 88 -25.20 22.16 -38.17
N ARG A 89 -24.54 21.28 -37.38
CA ARG A 89 -23.21 21.60 -36.84
C ARG A 89 -22.12 21.68 -37.92
N ILE A 90 -22.24 20.94 -39.03
CA ILE A 90 -21.35 21.11 -40.19
C ILE A 90 -21.55 22.49 -40.82
N GLN A 91 -22.80 22.91 -41.06
CA GLN A 91 -23.09 24.24 -41.61
C GLN A 91 -22.58 25.36 -40.69
N GLU A 92 -22.80 25.26 -39.38
CA GLU A 92 -22.26 26.20 -38.39
C GLU A 92 -20.72 26.32 -38.50
N MET A 93 -20.00 25.19 -38.61
CA MET A 93 -18.54 25.20 -38.76
C MET A 93 -18.08 25.75 -40.13
N GLU A 94 -18.85 25.57 -41.20
CA GLU A 94 -18.57 26.16 -42.51
C GLU A 94 -18.78 27.69 -42.50
N GLU A 95 -19.81 28.17 -41.81
CA GLU A 95 -20.06 29.60 -41.58
C GLU A 95 -18.99 30.23 -40.66
N GLU A 96 -18.65 29.58 -39.54
CA GLU A 96 -17.53 29.94 -38.65
C GLU A 96 -16.20 30.04 -39.44
N ALA A 97 -15.90 29.06 -40.30
CA ALA A 97 -14.70 29.05 -41.12
C ALA A 97 -14.68 30.18 -42.18
N CYS A 98 -15.82 30.53 -42.75
CA CYS A 98 -15.94 31.65 -43.69
C CYS A 98 -15.70 33.01 -43.00
N VAL A 99 -16.24 33.19 -41.79
CA VAL A 99 -15.99 34.37 -40.95
C VAL A 99 -14.51 34.43 -40.53
N LEU A 100 -13.92 33.29 -40.14
CA LEU A 100 -12.48 33.22 -39.83
C LEU A 100 -11.61 33.60 -41.03
N ALA A 101 -11.93 33.12 -42.24
CA ALA A 101 -11.18 33.42 -43.45
C ALA A 101 -11.26 34.91 -43.85
N THR A 102 -12.44 35.52 -43.74
CA THR A 102 -12.60 36.97 -44.01
C THR A 102 -11.89 37.83 -42.97
N SER A 103 -12.00 37.48 -41.68
CA SER A 103 -11.27 38.14 -40.58
C SER A 103 -9.75 38.03 -40.75
N LYS A 104 -9.24 36.84 -41.11
CA LYS A 104 -7.81 36.63 -41.45
C LYS A 104 -7.35 37.55 -42.57
N ASN A 105 -8.08 37.59 -43.69
CA ASN A 105 -7.72 38.42 -44.84
C ASN A 105 -7.72 39.91 -44.49
N GLN A 106 -8.65 40.36 -43.64
CA GLN A 106 -8.67 41.74 -43.14
C GLN A 106 -7.46 42.04 -42.25
N ALA A 107 -7.12 41.14 -41.33
CA ALA A 107 -5.93 41.30 -40.46
C ALA A 107 -4.62 41.30 -41.27
N GLU A 108 -4.49 40.45 -42.29
CA GLU A 108 -3.33 40.46 -43.21
C GLU A 108 -3.24 41.77 -44.01
N LEU A 109 -4.37 42.35 -44.44
CA LEU A 109 -4.38 43.65 -45.11
C LEU A 109 -3.95 44.79 -44.17
N THR A 110 -4.49 44.84 -42.95
CA THR A 110 -4.09 45.82 -41.92
C THR A 110 -2.61 45.69 -41.58
N ALA A 111 -2.09 44.47 -41.45
CA ALA A 111 -0.66 44.24 -41.23
C ALA A 111 0.20 44.76 -42.39
N GLN A 112 -0.20 44.55 -43.65
CA GLN A 112 0.53 45.08 -44.81
C GLN A 112 0.58 46.61 -44.85
N VAL A 113 -0.52 47.28 -44.46
CA VAL A 113 -0.55 48.76 -44.33
C VAL A 113 0.42 49.21 -43.24
N ALA A 114 0.34 48.64 -42.04
CA ALA A 114 1.22 48.98 -40.92
C ALA A 114 2.71 48.70 -41.23
N PHE A 115 3.03 47.62 -41.96
CA PHE A 115 4.40 47.35 -42.42
C PHE A 115 4.92 48.40 -43.40
N LYS A 116 4.06 48.91 -44.30
CA LYS A 116 4.43 49.97 -45.24
C LYS A 116 4.67 51.30 -44.50
N GLU A 117 3.79 51.67 -43.58
CA GLU A 117 3.93 52.87 -42.75
C GLU A 117 5.20 52.83 -41.89
N ASN A 118 5.50 51.68 -41.26
CA ASN A 118 6.75 51.48 -40.52
C ASN A 118 8.00 51.57 -41.41
N TRP A 119 7.92 51.16 -42.68
CA TRP A 119 9.03 51.31 -43.62
C TRP A 119 9.24 52.77 -44.04
N GLU A 120 8.15 53.50 -44.32
CA GLU A 120 8.20 54.93 -44.68
C GLU A 120 8.72 55.80 -43.52
N LEU A 121 8.26 55.56 -42.29
CA LEU A 121 8.78 56.21 -41.08
C LEU A 121 10.27 55.92 -40.84
N LYS A 122 10.75 54.72 -41.20
CA LYS A 122 12.15 54.34 -41.04
C LYS A 122 13.07 55.05 -42.04
N GLU A 123 12.63 55.21 -43.29
CA GLU A 123 13.37 56.02 -44.28
C GLU A 123 13.40 57.50 -43.87
N GLU A 124 12.29 58.06 -43.37
CA GLU A 124 12.31 59.43 -42.83
C GLU A 124 13.27 59.56 -41.63
N LEU A 125 13.24 58.62 -40.68
CA LEU A 125 14.19 58.61 -39.55
C LEU A 125 15.65 58.57 -40.04
N HIS A 126 15.96 57.76 -41.07
CA HIS A 126 17.28 57.75 -41.69
C HIS A 126 17.64 59.10 -42.34
N GLU A 127 16.70 59.77 -43.02
CA GLU A 127 16.94 61.10 -43.61
C GLU A 127 17.14 62.19 -42.55
N GLN A 128 16.33 62.21 -41.48
CA GLN A 128 16.46 63.16 -40.37
C GLN A 128 17.77 62.93 -39.60
N ASN A 129 18.18 61.67 -39.40
CA ASN A 129 19.48 61.35 -38.82
C ASN A 129 20.65 61.79 -39.73
N ALA A 130 20.52 61.68 -41.06
CA ALA A 130 21.53 62.20 -41.98
C ALA A 130 21.64 63.74 -41.91
N LYS A 131 20.50 64.45 -41.81
CA LYS A 131 20.46 65.91 -41.58
C LYS A 131 21.11 66.29 -40.25
N LEU A 132 20.81 65.57 -39.16
CA LEU A 132 21.38 65.81 -37.83
C LEU A 132 22.91 65.65 -37.82
N ASN A 133 23.43 64.57 -38.41
CA ASN A 133 24.89 64.35 -38.50
C ASN A 133 25.58 65.44 -39.35
N LYS A 134 24.92 65.95 -40.40
CA LYS A 134 25.43 67.09 -41.18
C LYS A 134 25.54 68.37 -40.34
N TYR A 135 24.50 68.71 -39.55
CA TYR A 135 24.55 69.86 -38.64
C TYR A 135 25.57 69.69 -37.51
N LEU A 136 25.76 68.47 -37.01
CA LEU A 136 26.78 68.16 -36.00
C LEU A 136 28.20 68.41 -36.55
N ASN A 137 28.49 67.92 -37.76
CA ASN A 137 29.77 68.17 -38.43
C ASN A 137 30.00 69.68 -38.69
N GLU A 138 28.97 70.41 -39.15
CA GLU A 138 29.05 71.88 -39.35
C GLU A 138 29.30 72.62 -38.03
N CYS A 139 28.74 72.13 -36.92
CA CYS A 139 29.00 72.66 -35.58
C CYS A 139 30.45 72.38 -35.13
N GLU A 140 30.95 71.16 -35.33
CA GLU A 140 32.35 70.80 -35.02
C GLU A 140 33.34 71.64 -35.85
N GLU A 141 33.14 71.78 -37.16
CA GLU A 141 33.97 72.62 -38.02
C GLU A 141 34.01 74.06 -37.52
N SER A 142 32.85 74.64 -37.22
CA SER A 142 32.70 75.99 -36.63
C SER A 142 33.44 76.13 -35.30
N MET A 143 33.33 75.13 -34.40
CA MET A 143 34.05 75.10 -33.12
C MET A 143 35.57 75.02 -33.31
N THR A 144 36.07 74.23 -34.28
CA THR A 144 37.52 74.24 -34.59
C THR A 144 37.95 75.59 -35.16
N GLN A 145 37.11 76.28 -35.94
CA GLN A 145 37.39 77.60 -36.48
C GLN A 145 37.42 78.67 -35.38
N ALA A 146 36.46 78.65 -34.45
CA ALA A 146 36.47 79.50 -33.26
C ALA A 146 37.74 79.29 -32.42
N SER A 147 38.15 78.03 -32.20
CA SER A 147 39.38 77.69 -31.47
C SER A 147 40.64 78.22 -32.19
N LYS A 148 40.70 78.09 -33.52
CA LYS A 148 41.79 78.65 -34.36
C LYS A 148 41.83 80.18 -34.31
N ILE A 149 40.69 80.85 -34.10
CA ILE A 149 40.61 82.31 -33.96
C ILE A 149 41.04 82.75 -32.54
N SER A 150 40.54 82.10 -31.49
CA SER A 150 40.93 82.39 -30.09
C SER A 150 42.45 82.30 -29.92
N ARG A 151 43.05 81.20 -30.39
CA ARG A 151 44.50 81.01 -30.33
C ARG A 151 45.28 82.12 -31.03
N LYS A 152 44.89 82.55 -32.24
CA LYS A 152 45.53 83.68 -32.94
C LYS A 152 45.39 84.99 -32.17
N TYR A 153 44.28 85.18 -31.47
CA TYR A 153 44.01 86.36 -30.66
C TYR A 153 44.85 86.37 -29.36
N GLU A 154 45.00 85.22 -28.70
CA GLU A 154 45.93 85.01 -27.58
C GLU A 154 47.40 85.24 -28.00
N GLU A 155 47.79 84.74 -29.16
CA GLU A 155 49.12 84.96 -29.76
C GLU A 155 49.36 86.46 -30.03
N LEU A 156 48.38 87.20 -30.56
CA LEU A 156 48.45 88.66 -30.76
C LEU A 156 48.54 89.44 -29.43
N LEU A 157 47.75 89.06 -28.42
CA LEU A 157 47.80 89.69 -27.09
C LEU A 157 49.16 89.48 -26.42
N THR A 158 49.75 88.28 -26.59
CA THR A 158 51.08 87.96 -26.09
C THR A 158 52.17 88.78 -26.80
N GLN A 159 52.05 89.01 -28.12
CA GLN A 159 52.96 89.89 -28.86
C GLN A 159 52.85 91.35 -28.39
N LEU A 160 51.63 91.87 -28.23
CA LEU A 160 51.39 93.24 -27.72
C LEU A 160 51.91 93.42 -26.28
N SER A 161 51.74 92.40 -25.43
CA SER A 161 52.33 92.34 -24.08
C SER A 161 53.85 92.45 -24.10
N GLY A 162 54.51 91.74 -25.03
CA GLY A 162 55.96 91.82 -25.22
C GLY A 162 56.44 93.18 -25.74
N PHE A 163 55.72 93.81 -26.66
CA PHE A 163 56.05 95.15 -27.17
C PHE A 163 55.85 96.27 -26.13
N LEU A 164 54.99 96.05 -25.12
CA LEU A 164 54.64 97.02 -24.08
C LEU A 164 55.26 96.70 -22.71
N ASP A 165 56.19 95.73 -22.65
CA ASP A 165 56.84 95.19 -21.45
C ASP A 165 55.88 95.03 -20.25
N THR A 166 54.70 94.46 -20.51
CA THR A 166 53.59 94.41 -19.57
C THR A 166 53.06 92.99 -19.47
N ASP A 167 53.32 92.31 -18.35
CA ASP A 167 52.83 90.95 -18.13
C ASP A 167 51.29 90.90 -18.09
N ILE A 168 50.71 89.96 -18.84
CA ILE A 168 49.27 89.74 -18.93
C ILE A 168 48.81 88.35 -18.45
N ARG A 169 49.73 87.46 -18.08
CA ARG A 169 49.48 86.02 -17.93
C ARG A 169 48.49 85.64 -16.82
N GLU A 170 48.36 86.46 -15.79
CA GLU A 170 47.58 86.17 -14.58
C GLU A 170 46.37 87.11 -14.40
N LYS A 171 45.96 87.85 -15.44
CA LYS A 171 44.94 88.91 -15.28
C LYS A 171 43.73 88.71 -16.18
N GLU A 172 42.55 88.76 -15.55
CA GLU A 172 41.28 88.92 -16.24
C GLU A 172 41.35 90.16 -17.15
N LYS A 173 40.88 89.99 -18.39
CA LYS A 173 40.88 91.01 -19.45
C LYS A 173 42.25 91.64 -19.76
N PRO A 174 43.20 90.88 -20.33
CA PRO A 174 44.50 91.40 -20.76
C PRO A 174 44.40 92.63 -21.70
N GLN A 175 43.33 92.71 -22.49
CA GLN A 175 43.02 93.83 -23.40
C GLN A 175 42.95 95.18 -22.67
N GLU A 176 42.19 95.23 -21.57
CA GLU A 176 41.96 96.48 -20.82
C GLU A 176 43.28 96.97 -20.21
N ARG A 177 44.14 96.05 -19.73
CA ARG A 177 45.48 96.39 -19.22
C ARG A 177 46.41 96.93 -20.30
N LEU A 178 46.45 96.31 -21.49
CA LEU A 178 47.29 96.78 -22.59
C LEU A 178 46.81 98.15 -23.11
N MET A 179 45.50 98.36 -23.23
CA MET A 179 44.92 99.66 -23.59
C MET A 179 45.23 100.76 -22.56
N LEU A 180 45.21 100.44 -21.26
CA LEU A 180 45.66 101.35 -20.21
C LEU A 180 47.14 101.71 -20.37
N LYS A 181 48.03 100.74 -20.63
CA LYS A 181 49.47 101.04 -20.80
C LYS A 181 49.77 101.86 -22.04
N VAL A 182 49.11 101.59 -23.17
CA VAL A 182 49.17 102.47 -24.36
C VAL A 182 48.70 103.88 -24.01
N SER A 183 47.62 104.02 -23.24
CA SER A 183 47.08 105.31 -22.81
C SER A 183 48.01 106.09 -21.87
N GLU A 184 48.81 105.41 -21.04
CA GLU A 184 49.90 106.01 -20.26
C GLU A 184 51.01 106.53 -21.19
N ILE A 185 51.53 105.68 -22.07
CA ILE A 185 52.63 106.02 -23.00
C ILE A 185 52.24 107.17 -23.93
N CYS A 186 50.97 107.26 -24.36
CA CYS A 186 50.47 108.40 -25.14
C CYS A 186 50.45 109.71 -24.33
N LYS A 187 50.14 109.68 -23.02
CA LYS A 187 50.21 110.87 -22.14
C LYS A 187 51.65 111.29 -21.84
N GLU A 188 52.53 110.32 -21.62
CA GLU A 188 53.98 110.53 -21.46
C GLU A 188 54.58 111.18 -22.72
N ASN A 189 54.25 110.68 -23.92
CA ASN A 189 54.67 111.30 -25.18
C ASN A 189 54.10 112.70 -25.38
N LEU A 190 52.86 112.98 -24.95
CA LEU A 190 52.29 114.32 -25.02
C LEU A 190 53.06 115.30 -24.13
N THR A 191 53.28 114.95 -22.86
CA THR A 191 54.01 115.84 -21.93
C THR A 191 55.48 116.04 -22.31
N LEU A 192 56.15 115.03 -22.89
CA LEU A 192 57.48 115.17 -23.47
C LEU A 192 57.47 116.10 -24.71
N LYS A 193 56.44 116.02 -25.56
CA LYS A 193 56.29 116.91 -26.72
C LYS A 193 56.04 118.36 -26.30
N ASP A 194 55.26 118.57 -25.25
CA ASP A 194 55.00 119.90 -24.67
C ASP A 194 56.29 120.49 -24.05
N GLN A 195 57.10 119.66 -23.37
CA GLN A 195 58.42 120.08 -22.88
C GLN A 195 59.37 120.45 -24.03
N VAL A 196 59.40 119.68 -25.12
CA VAL A 196 60.20 120.00 -26.32
C VAL A 196 59.72 121.31 -26.98
N ALA A 197 58.41 121.56 -27.03
CA ALA A 197 57.87 122.82 -27.54
C ALA A 197 58.29 124.02 -26.67
N ALA A 198 58.19 123.91 -25.34
CA ALA A 198 58.62 124.96 -24.42
C ALA A 198 60.13 125.23 -24.49
N LEU A 199 60.96 124.18 -24.64
CA LEU A 199 62.41 124.34 -24.86
C LEU A 199 62.71 125.01 -26.21
N GLN A 200 61.98 124.67 -27.27
CA GLN A 200 62.13 125.33 -28.58
C GLN A 200 61.71 126.81 -28.52
N GLU A 201 60.65 127.15 -27.79
CA GLU A 201 60.24 128.54 -27.56
C GLU A 201 61.33 129.32 -26.79
N ALA A 202 61.87 128.75 -25.71
CA ALA A 202 62.97 129.37 -24.95
C ALA A 202 64.23 129.59 -25.81
N ILE A 203 64.58 128.64 -26.70
CA ILE A 203 65.65 128.79 -27.68
C ILE A 203 65.36 129.95 -28.64
N ASN A 204 64.14 130.04 -29.17
CA ASN A 204 63.73 131.10 -30.10
C ASN A 204 63.78 132.49 -29.43
N VAL A 205 63.33 132.61 -28.18
CA VAL A 205 63.42 133.85 -27.39
C VAL A 205 64.87 134.27 -27.19
N HIS A 206 65.74 133.37 -26.75
CA HIS A 206 67.16 133.66 -26.58
C HIS A 206 67.87 134.02 -27.91
N GLU A 207 67.47 133.42 -29.04
CA GLU A 207 67.97 133.83 -30.36
C GLU A 207 67.53 135.25 -30.74
N MET A 208 66.29 135.64 -30.42
CA MET A 208 65.77 136.99 -30.64
C MET A 208 66.44 138.03 -29.73
N GLU A 209 66.66 137.73 -28.46
CA GLU A 209 67.44 138.56 -27.53
C GLU A 209 68.89 138.74 -28.04
N SER A 210 69.50 137.67 -28.56
CA SER A 210 70.84 137.70 -29.17
C SER A 210 70.89 138.53 -30.47
N LYS A 211 69.80 138.59 -31.24
CA LYS A 211 69.66 139.49 -32.41
C LYS A 211 69.52 140.94 -31.96
N ALA A 212 68.60 141.24 -31.06
CA ALA A 212 68.38 142.59 -30.51
C ALA A 212 69.64 143.16 -29.81
N SER A 213 70.41 142.30 -29.13
CA SER A 213 71.71 142.65 -28.55
C SER A 213 72.73 143.06 -29.61
N ARG A 214 72.84 142.29 -30.72
CA ARG A 214 73.69 142.62 -31.86
C ARG A 214 73.29 143.93 -32.54
N GLU A 215 72.00 144.17 -32.75
CA GLU A 215 71.51 145.43 -33.32
C GLU A 215 71.78 146.64 -32.42
N THR A 216 71.69 146.46 -31.09
CA THR A 216 72.01 147.51 -30.11
C THR A 216 73.49 147.86 -30.14
N ILE A 217 74.39 146.86 -30.23
CA ILE A 217 75.82 147.08 -30.46
C ILE A 217 76.06 147.81 -31.80
N MET A 218 75.36 147.40 -32.86
CA MET A 218 75.49 148.03 -34.19
C MET A 218 75.04 149.50 -34.21
N ARG A 219 73.99 149.86 -33.46
CA ARG A 219 73.57 151.26 -33.27
C ARG A 219 74.63 152.08 -32.53
N LEU A 220 75.17 151.58 -31.42
CA LEU A 220 76.22 152.28 -30.66
C LEU A 220 77.48 152.53 -31.52
N VAL A 221 77.93 151.54 -32.31
CA VAL A 221 79.03 151.72 -33.29
C VAL A 221 78.68 152.76 -34.37
N SER A 222 77.42 152.81 -34.81
CA SER A 222 76.92 153.79 -35.78
C SER A 222 76.79 155.22 -35.23
N GLU A 223 76.66 155.38 -33.91
CA GLU A 223 76.61 156.67 -33.24
C GLU A 223 78.02 157.21 -32.95
N VAL A 224 78.93 156.36 -32.45
CA VAL A 224 80.36 156.69 -32.29
C VAL A 224 80.96 157.17 -33.62
N THR A 225 80.70 156.47 -34.72
CA THR A 225 81.20 156.86 -36.05
C THR A 225 80.53 158.10 -36.65
N LYS A 226 79.39 158.56 -36.11
CA LYS A 226 78.79 159.87 -36.47
C LYS A 226 79.44 161.01 -35.70
N GLU A 227 79.63 160.89 -34.39
CA GLU A 227 80.31 161.94 -33.61
C GLU A 227 81.78 162.09 -34.01
N GLN A 228 82.47 160.99 -34.31
CA GLN A 228 83.85 161.02 -34.80
C GLN A 228 83.99 161.70 -36.18
N LYS A 229 82.89 161.81 -36.97
CA LYS A 229 82.85 162.62 -38.21
C LYS A 229 82.51 164.08 -37.97
N LYS A 230 81.70 164.41 -36.95
CA LYS A 230 81.35 165.80 -36.62
C LYS A 230 82.54 166.60 -36.07
N ALA A 231 83.47 165.95 -35.38
CA ALA A 231 84.65 166.59 -34.80
C ALA A 231 85.65 167.18 -35.82
N ALA A 232 85.53 166.85 -37.11
CA ALA A 232 86.52 167.17 -38.15
C ALA A 232 86.14 168.35 -39.07
N GLY A 233 85.04 169.07 -38.81
CA GLY A 233 84.41 169.98 -39.78
C GLY A 233 84.10 171.39 -39.29
N TYR A 234 85.04 172.06 -38.62
CA TYR A 234 84.91 173.50 -38.32
C TYR A 234 85.36 174.38 -39.50
N TYR A 235 84.73 175.57 -39.59
CA TYR A 235 84.94 176.74 -40.48
C TYR A 235 83.98 176.94 -41.69
N GLN A 236 83.39 178.16 -41.73
CA GLN A 236 82.94 178.98 -42.88
C GLN A 236 81.41 179.31 -43.10
N ASP A 237 81.03 180.56 -42.74
CA ASP A 237 80.01 181.54 -43.29
C ASP A 237 78.45 181.45 -43.08
N MET A 238 77.64 182.45 -43.55
CA MET A 238 76.52 183.11 -42.78
C MET A 238 75.34 183.87 -43.56
N GLU A 239 74.11 184.08 -42.95
CA GLU A 239 73.25 185.35 -42.90
C GLU A 239 71.83 185.67 -43.66
N LYS A 240 70.83 186.33 -42.95
CA LYS A 240 69.62 187.26 -43.30
C LYS A 240 68.36 186.83 -44.18
N LEU A 241 67.13 187.46 -44.35
CA LEU A 241 66.21 188.58 -43.82
C LEU A 241 64.64 188.23 -44.01
N SER A 242 63.48 188.97 -44.21
CA SER A 242 62.90 190.37 -44.47
C SER A 242 61.31 190.51 -44.20
N LYS A 243 60.59 191.65 -44.53
CA LYS A 243 59.08 191.96 -44.44
C LYS A 243 58.65 193.34 -45.09
N VAL A 244 57.35 193.75 -45.23
CA VAL A 244 56.84 195.17 -45.48
C VAL A 244 55.29 195.44 -45.35
N HIS A 245 54.78 196.71 -45.23
CA HIS A 245 53.33 197.19 -45.17
C HIS A 245 53.25 198.78 -45.32
N ASN A 246 52.19 199.63 -45.51
CA ASN A 246 50.69 199.64 -45.71
C ASN A 246 50.26 200.63 -46.88
N CYS A 247 49.25 201.57 -47.01
CA CYS A 247 48.09 202.24 -46.31
C CYS A 247 47.19 202.99 -47.40
N VAL A 248 46.14 203.87 -47.31
CA VAL A 248 45.31 204.64 -46.30
C VAL A 248 43.84 205.01 -46.80
N MET A 249 43.29 206.26 -46.73
CA MET A 249 41.86 206.70 -46.99
C MET A 249 41.72 208.09 -47.74
N TYR A 250 40.65 208.94 -47.88
CA TYR A 250 39.37 209.31 -47.17
C TYR A 250 38.40 210.28 -48.00
N ILE A 251 37.38 210.97 -47.39
CA ILE A 251 36.59 212.22 -47.81
C ILE A 251 35.06 212.09 -48.24
N PHE A 252 34.18 213.11 -47.95
CA PHE A 252 32.67 213.12 -48.09
C PHE A 252 31.95 214.53 -47.99
N VAL A 253 30.76 214.78 -48.66
CA VAL A 253 29.54 215.57 -48.18
C VAL A 253 28.27 215.47 -49.07
N TYR A 254 28.30 215.83 -50.37
CA TYR A 254 27.13 215.64 -51.30
C TYR A 254 26.74 214.16 -51.45
N GLN A 255 27.61 213.29 -50.98
CA GLN A 255 27.56 211.84 -50.97
C GLN A 255 26.47 211.26 -50.04
N LYS A 256 25.91 212.04 -49.09
CA LYS A 256 25.00 211.53 -48.04
C LYS A 256 23.70 210.88 -48.53
N THR A 257 23.14 211.31 -49.66
CA THR A 257 21.99 210.65 -50.30
C THR A 257 22.39 209.41 -51.11
N LEU A 258 23.61 209.40 -51.63
CA LEU A 258 24.18 208.28 -52.39
C LEU A 258 24.69 207.16 -51.45
N ASP A 259 25.00 207.49 -50.18
CA ASP A 259 25.37 206.52 -49.14
C ASP A 259 24.20 205.63 -48.69
N ALA A 260 22.96 206.14 -48.64
CA ALA A 260 21.78 205.34 -48.35
C ALA A 260 21.61 204.22 -49.40
N SER A 261 21.68 204.58 -50.69
CA SER A 261 21.64 203.61 -51.80
C SER A 261 22.84 202.64 -51.78
N LYS A 262 24.04 203.09 -51.38
CA LYS A 262 25.20 202.20 -51.17
C LYS A 262 25.00 201.20 -50.03
N GLN A 263 24.32 201.58 -48.94
CA GLN A 263 24.04 200.67 -47.83
C GLN A 263 23.03 199.58 -48.22
N GLU A 264 21.98 199.92 -48.98
CA GLU A 264 21.08 198.93 -49.56
C GLU A 264 21.81 197.98 -50.52
N LEU A 265 22.65 198.51 -51.42
CA LEU A 265 23.47 197.71 -52.33
C LEU A 265 24.45 196.78 -51.57
N HIS A 266 25.03 197.24 -50.47
CA HIS A 266 25.91 196.42 -49.63
C HIS A 266 25.13 195.33 -48.88
N HIS A 267 23.93 195.63 -48.37
CA HIS A 267 23.05 194.64 -47.73
C HIS A 267 22.61 193.57 -48.73
N LEU A 268 22.20 193.97 -49.94
CA LEU A 268 21.79 193.07 -51.02
C LEU A 268 22.97 192.20 -51.53
N LYS A 269 24.19 192.77 -51.58
CA LYS A 269 25.40 192.00 -51.93
C LYS A 269 25.79 191.01 -50.83
N LYS A 270 25.64 191.39 -49.55
CA LYS A 270 25.88 190.51 -48.41
C LYS A 270 24.90 189.34 -48.42
N SER A 271 23.59 189.59 -48.48
CA SER A 271 22.59 188.53 -48.51
C SER A 271 22.72 187.63 -49.75
N SER A 272 23.09 188.19 -50.91
CA SER A 272 23.45 187.39 -52.10
C SER A 272 24.64 186.46 -51.86
N SER A 273 25.65 186.86 -51.09
CA SER A 273 26.80 186.01 -50.77
C SER A 273 26.49 184.95 -49.70
N GLU A 274 25.58 185.26 -48.76
CA GLU A 274 25.11 184.29 -47.75
C GLU A 274 24.20 183.23 -48.40
N LEU A 275 23.35 183.63 -49.35
CA LEU A 275 22.51 182.72 -50.14
C LEU A 275 23.33 181.79 -51.05
N ASP A 276 24.36 182.32 -51.73
CA ASP A 276 25.31 181.53 -52.53
C ASP A 276 26.11 180.54 -51.64
N GLY A 277 26.48 180.95 -50.42
CA GLY A 277 27.06 180.06 -49.41
C GLY A 277 26.13 178.90 -49.03
N SER A 278 24.86 179.20 -48.77
CA SER A 278 23.85 178.21 -48.35
C SER A 278 23.44 177.28 -49.50
N LEU A 279 23.43 177.79 -50.74
CA LEU A 279 23.19 177.00 -51.94
C LEU A 279 24.37 176.07 -52.23
N LYS A 280 25.61 176.49 -51.93
CA LYS A 280 26.79 175.63 -51.97
C LYS A 280 26.75 174.54 -50.91
N SER A 281 26.45 174.85 -49.64
CA SER A 281 26.36 173.84 -48.58
C SER A 281 25.26 172.81 -48.85
N SER A 282 24.06 173.26 -49.25
CA SER A 282 22.96 172.36 -49.65
C SER A 282 23.35 171.48 -50.86
N ARG A 283 24.11 172.02 -51.82
CA ARG A 283 24.67 171.25 -52.95
C ARG A 283 25.81 170.32 -52.54
N GLU A 284 26.38 170.47 -51.36
CA GLU A 284 27.42 169.59 -50.78
C GLU A 284 26.80 168.48 -49.95
N GLU A 285 25.80 168.81 -49.13
CA GLU A 285 24.92 167.86 -48.44
C GLU A 285 24.23 166.92 -49.45
N ALA A 286 23.65 167.46 -50.53
CA ALA A 286 23.05 166.65 -51.59
C ALA A 286 24.06 165.73 -52.30
N ARG A 287 25.31 166.17 -52.47
CA ARG A 287 26.40 165.33 -53.01
C ARG A 287 26.82 164.24 -52.00
N ALA A 288 26.90 164.57 -50.72
CA ALA A 288 27.22 163.63 -49.66
C ALA A 288 26.12 162.54 -49.54
N ALA A 289 24.85 162.94 -49.51
CA ALA A 289 23.71 162.01 -49.49
C ALA A 289 23.63 161.13 -50.75
N GLN A 290 23.93 161.67 -51.94
CA GLN A 290 24.03 160.86 -53.16
C GLN A 290 25.20 159.87 -53.10
N SER A 291 26.35 160.27 -52.52
CA SER A 291 27.52 159.39 -52.38
C SER A 291 27.29 158.26 -51.37
N SER A 292 26.60 158.52 -50.25
CA SER A 292 26.26 157.48 -49.27
C SER A 292 25.21 156.50 -49.80
N LEU A 293 24.24 156.97 -50.60
CA LEU A 293 23.28 156.11 -51.31
C LEU A 293 23.96 155.17 -52.32
N VAL A 294 25.01 155.63 -53.01
CA VAL A 294 25.82 154.79 -53.91
C VAL A 294 26.61 153.75 -53.09
N ALA A 295 27.34 154.18 -52.07
CA ALA A 295 28.11 153.27 -51.20
C ALA A 295 27.24 152.20 -50.51
N PHE A 296 26.01 152.56 -50.10
CA PHE A 296 25.03 151.64 -49.54
C PHE A 296 24.55 150.59 -50.58
N LYS A 297 24.30 151.02 -51.82
CA LYS A 297 23.96 150.10 -52.92
C LYS A 297 25.13 149.20 -53.33
N GLU A 298 26.37 149.66 -53.18
CA GLU A 298 27.57 148.83 -53.34
C GLU A 298 27.72 147.80 -52.21
N GLN A 299 27.55 148.18 -50.95
CA GLN A 299 27.59 147.24 -49.82
C GLN A 299 26.53 146.13 -49.94
N ILE A 300 25.28 146.47 -50.28
CA ILE A 300 24.22 145.48 -50.49
C ILE A 300 24.53 144.58 -51.70
N ALA A 301 25.00 145.13 -52.82
CA ALA A 301 25.38 144.34 -53.98
C ALA A 301 26.53 143.36 -53.67
N ILE A 302 27.53 143.76 -52.88
CA ILE A 302 28.61 142.88 -52.41
C ILE A 302 28.05 141.77 -51.50
N LEU A 303 27.20 142.09 -50.52
CA LEU A 303 26.62 141.11 -49.60
C LEU A 303 25.70 140.08 -50.30
N LEU A 304 25.00 140.47 -51.36
CA LEU A 304 24.17 139.58 -52.17
C LEU A 304 24.95 138.80 -53.26
N SER A 305 26.23 139.17 -53.48
CA SER A 305 27.13 138.50 -54.43
C SER A 305 27.79 137.26 -53.82
N GLY A 306 27.06 136.16 -53.79
CA GLY A 306 27.62 134.83 -53.51
C GLY A 306 28.28 134.19 -54.74
N GLY A 307 29.00 133.09 -54.55
CA GLY A 307 29.77 132.38 -55.59
C GLY A 307 28.99 131.80 -56.79
N SER A 308 27.72 132.15 -56.96
CA SER A 308 26.86 131.81 -58.10
C SER A 308 26.42 133.01 -58.95
N ALA A 309 26.52 134.26 -58.46
CA ALA A 309 26.18 135.46 -59.24
C ALA A 309 26.79 136.73 -58.63
N ILE A 310 27.26 137.64 -59.50
CA ILE A 310 27.74 138.97 -59.12
C ILE A 310 26.61 139.98 -59.35
N VAL A 311 26.20 140.67 -58.29
CA VAL A 311 25.16 141.70 -58.31
C VAL A 311 25.78 143.05 -58.65
N LYS A 312 25.11 143.84 -59.49
CA LYS A 312 25.53 145.24 -59.76
C LYS A 312 24.95 146.17 -58.68
N PRO A 313 25.62 147.29 -58.34
CA PRO A 313 25.13 148.28 -57.37
C PRO A 313 23.98 149.14 -57.93
N SER A 314 22.91 148.48 -58.40
CA SER A 314 21.69 149.09 -58.88
C SER A 314 20.48 148.46 -58.21
N GLU A 315 19.50 149.30 -57.89
CA GLU A 315 18.31 148.94 -57.10
C GLU A 315 17.53 147.78 -57.73
N LYS A 316 17.40 147.80 -59.05
CA LYS A 316 16.76 146.72 -59.82
C LYS A 316 17.51 145.38 -59.68
N ALA A 317 18.83 145.35 -59.86
CA ALA A 317 19.61 144.11 -59.77
C ALA A 317 19.64 143.53 -58.35
N ILE A 318 19.62 144.40 -57.33
CA ILE A 318 19.49 144.03 -55.93
C ILE A 318 18.13 143.36 -55.66
N LEU A 319 17.03 143.96 -56.12
CA LEU A 319 15.68 143.40 -55.97
C LEU A 319 15.51 142.07 -56.74
N GLU A 320 16.00 141.99 -57.98
CA GLU A 320 15.98 140.77 -58.80
C GLU A 320 16.73 139.63 -58.10
N ARG A 321 17.88 139.90 -57.48
CA ARG A 321 18.63 138.88 -56.73
C ARG A 321 17.93 138.44 -55.44
N ILE A 322 17.29 139.36 -54.71
CA ILE A 322 16.52 139.01 -53.50
C ILE A 322 15.34 138.10 -53.88
N GLN A 323 14.63 138.43 -54.97
CA GLN A 323 13.55 137.58 -55.50
C GLN A 323 14.06 136.20 -55.94
N GLU A 324 15.20 136.13 -56.64
CA GLU A 324 15.83 134.87 -57.04
C GLU A 324 16.22 133.99 -55.83
N ILE A 325 16.72 134.59 -54.75
CA ILE A 325 17.06 133.89 -53.50
C ILE A 325 15.79 133.38 -52.82
N ASN A 326 14.75 134.21 -52.69
CA ASN A 326 13.50 133.81 -52.05
C ASN A 326 12.81 132.66 -52.80
N CYS A 327 12.67 132.74 -54.13
CA CYS A 327 12.09 131.64 -54.91
C CYS A 327 12.92 130.35 -54.83
N LYS A 328 14.24 130.45 -54.64
CA LYS A 328 15.10 129.28 -54.36
C LYS A 328 14.87 128.72 -52.97
N GLU A 329 14.65 129.55 -51.95
CA GLU A 329 14.34 129.09 -50.60
C GLU A 329 12.96 128.42 -50.54
N GLU A 330 11.92 129.04 -51.11
CA GLU A 330 10.59 128.44 -51.28
C GLU A 330 10.68 127.08 -51.99
N SER A 331 11.50 126.96 -53.05
CA SER A 331 11.69 125.67 -53.75
C SER A 331 12.40 124.61 -52.89
N LYS A 332 13.29 125.02 -51.98
CA LYS A 332 13.90 124.11 -50.99
C LYS A 332 12.90 123.71 -49.92
N GLU A 333 12.13 124.65 -49.39
CA GLU A 333 11.12 124.42 -48.36
C GLU A 333 10.08 123.40 -48.84
N ILE A 334 9.60 123.53 -50.08
CA ILE A 334 8.75 122.54 -50.76
C ILE A 334 9.43 121.17 -50.84
N MET A 335 10.72 121.09 -51.19
CA MET A 335 11.47 119.82 -51.21
C MET A 335 11.70 119.24 -49.80
N VAL A 336 11.91 120.07 -48.79
CA VAL A 336 12.05 119.64 -47.39
C VAL A 336 10.73 119.03 -46.91
N SER A 337 9.59 119.70 -47.09
CA SER A 337 8.29 119.13 -46.74
C SER A 337 7.94 117.87 -47.55
N GLN A 338 8.42 117.73 -48.79
CA GLN A 338 8.31 116.48 -49.55
C GLN A 338 9.18 115.35 -48.98
N LEU A 339 10.36 115.66 -48.45
CA LEU A 339 11.23 114.69 -47.77
C LEU A 339 10.69 114.34 -46.37
N GLU A 340 10.22 115.31 -45.59
CA GLU A 340 9.58 115.09 -44.29
C GLU A 340 8.34 114.20 -44.41
N THR A 341 7.49 114.44 -45.41
CA THR A 341 6.30 113.58 -45.66
C THR A 341 6.65 112.21 -46.25
N GLN A 342 7.84 112.03 -46.85
CA GLN A 342 8.36 110.70 -47.19
C GLN A 342 8.93 109.98 -45.97
N ILE A 343 9.71 110.68 -45.13
CA ILE A 343 10.27 110.15 -43.87
C ILE A 343 9.13 109.72 -42.95
N ALA A 344 8.08 110.54 -42.77
CA ALA A 344 6.92 110.19 -41.95
C ALA A 344 6.25 108.89 -42.42
N LYS A 345 6.04 108.71 -43.73
CA LYS A 345 5.47 107.47 -44.31
C LYS A 345 6.39 106.26 -44.15
N LEU A 346 7.71 106.44 -44.25
CA LEU A 346 8.68 105.37 -44.05
C LEU A 346 8.77 104.95 -42.58
N THR A 347 8.72 105.90 -41.65
CA THR A 347 8.65 105.64 -40.20
C THR A 347 7.34 104.93 -39.85
N GLU A 348 6.19 105.41 -40.34
CA GLU A 348 4.89 104.75 -40.12
C GLU A 348 4.88 103.32 -40.69
N ALA A 349 5.47 103.10 -41.89
CA ALA A 349 5.60 101.76 -42.46
C ALA A 349 6.50 100.86 -41.60
N LEU A 350 7.63 101.37 -41.09
CA LEU A 350 8.56 100.65 -40.23
C LEU A 350 7.94 100.29 -38.87
N GLU A 351 7.19 101.21 -38.26
CA GLU A 351 6.45 100.96 -37.00
C GLU A 351 5.38 99.89 -37.21
N ASN A 352 4.58 100.00 -38.28
CA ASN A 352 3.58 98.99 -38.62
C ASN A 352 4.22 97.61 -38.88
N GLN A 353 5.34 97.55 -39.60
CA GLN A 353 6.06 96.30 -39.85
C GLN A 353 6.69 95.71 -38.57
N THR A 354 7.20 96.57 -37.68
CA THR A 354 7.74 96.16 -36.37
C THR A 354 6.64 95.59 -35.47
N ARG A 355 5.46 96.23 -35.42
CA ARG A 355 4.29 95.72 -34.70
C ARG A 355 3.85 94.35 -35.26
N LEU A 356 3.72 94.22 -36.58
CA LEU A 356 3.36 92.96 -37.22
C LEU A 356 4.37 91.84 -36.92
N TYR A 357 5.67 92.15 -36.88
CA TYR A 357 6.71 91.20 -36.51
C TYR A 357 6.58 90.76 -35.03
N GLN A 358 6.33 91.69 -34.11
CA GLN A 358 6.10 91.38 -32.70
C GLN A 358 4.83 90.53 -32.50
N GLU A 359 3.72 90.85 -33.17
CA GLU A 359 2.51 90.04 -33.12
C GLU A 359 2.73 88.63 -33.70
N ALA A 360 3.49 88.50 -34.80
CA ALA A 360 3.83 87.20 -35.40
C ALA A 360 4.69 86.36 -34.45
N LEU A 361 5.67 86.99 -33.80
CA LEU A 361 6.56 86.35 -32.83
C LEU A 361 5.82 85.96 -31.54
N GLU A 362 4.82 86.74 -31.11
CA GLU A 362 3.87 86.32 -30.06
C GLU A 362 3.01 85.13 -30.48
N ARG A 363 2.45 85.12 -31.70
CA ARG A 363 1.68 83.98 -32.22
C ARG A 363 2.56 82.72 -32.27
N SER A 364 3.82 82.85 -32.69
CA SER A 364 4.81 81.76 -32.67
C SER A 364 5.00 81.22 -31.26
N ARG A 365 5.31 82.06 -30.26
CA ARG A 365 5.47 81.65 -28.84
C ARG A 365 4.22 81.03 -28.23
N LYS A 366 3.03 81.45 -28.69
CA LYS A 366 1.75 80.87 -28.26
C LYS A 366 1.54 79.48 -28.86
N ALA A 367 1.84 79.31 -30.15
CA ALA A 367 1.79 78.01 -30.82
C ALA A 367 2.85 77.02 -30.30
N GLU A 368 4.06 77.50 -30.04
CA GLU A 368 5.19 76.76 -29.44
C GLU A 368 4.79 76.16 -28.08
N LYS A 369 4.24 76.97 -27.17
CA LYS A 369 3.71 76.49 -25.88
C LYS A 369 2.55 75.51 -26.01
N CYS A 370 1.66 75.70 -26.99
CA CYS A 370 0.62 74.71 -27.27
C CYS A 370 1.25 73.39 -27.74
N SER A 371 2.27 73.45 -28.59
CA SER A 371 3.03 72.29 -29.06
C SER A 371 3.72 71.55 -27.93
N GLU A 372 4.36 72.25 -26.99
CA GLU A 372 4.90 71.63 -25.76
C GLU A 372 3.81 70.89 -24.98
N THR A 373 2.67 71.54 -24.72
CA THR A 373 1.57 70.90 -23.96
C THR A 373 0.94 69.72 -24.68
N PHE A 374 0.86 69.73 -26.02
CA PHE A 374 0.40 68.57 -26.79
C PHE A 374 1.44 67.46 -26.85
N GLN A 375 2.74 67.79 -26.87
CA GLN A 375 3.81 66.80 -26.86
C GLN A 375 3.91 66.08 -25.50
N ASP A 376 3.69 66.80 -24.40
CA ASP A 376 3.65 66.20 -23.06
C ASP A 376 2.38 65.38 -22.83
N GLN A 377 1.23 65.79 -23.40
CA GLN A 377 0.03 64.97 -23.44
C GLN A 377 0.21 63.69 -24.28
N LEU A 378 0.91 63.77 -25.41
CA LEU A 378 1.24 62.60 -26.23
C LEU A 378 2.13 61.62 -25.46
N LYS A 379 3.23 62.08 -24.83
CA LYS A 379 4.09 61.21 -24.00
C LYS A 379 3.29 60.51 -22.88
N HIS A 380 2.40 61.23 -22.19
CA HIS A 380 1.55 60.64 -21.15
C HIS A 380 0.63 59.55 -21.71
N LEU A 381 0.01 59.78 -22.86
CA LEU A 381 -0.85 58.80 -23.53
C LEU A 381 -0.07 57.60 -24.08
N GLU A 382 1.18 57.82 -24.54
CA GLU A 382 2.11 56.76 -24.95
C GLU A 382 2.55 55.91 -23.74
N GLU A 383 2.87 56.53 -22.60
CA GLU A 383 3.18 55.84 -21.33
C GLU A 383 1.98 55.07 -20.79
N GLU A 384 0.77 55.63 -20.84
CA GLU A 384 -0.48 54.94 -20.48
C GLU A 384 -0.77 53.76 -21.41
N LEU A 385 -0.57 53.92 -22.73
CA LEU A 385 -0.77 52.85 -23.71
C LEU A 385 0.23 51.70 -23.49
N LEU A 386 1.52 52.02 -23.31
CA LEU A 386 2.55 51.02 -22.98
C LEU A 386 2.26 50.29 -21.66
N SER A 387 1.75 51.01 -20.65
CA SER A 387 1.30 50.41 -19.38
C SER A 387 0.13 49.46 -19.58
N VAL A 388 -0.87 49.84 -20.39
CA VAL A 388 -2.02 49.00 -20.75
C VAL A 388 -1.59 47.76 -21.52
N ASP A 389 -0.68 47.87 -22.50
CA ASP A 389 -0.19 46.73 -23.28
C ASP A 389 0.61 45.75 -22.42
N LEU A 390 1.50 46.23 -21.55
CA LEU A 390 2.23 45.40 -20.58
C LEU A 390 1.28 44.66 -19.63
N MET A 391 0.22 45.33 -19.16
CA MET A 391 -0.82 44.70 -18.33
C MET A 391 -1.66 43.69 -19.13
N GLN A 392 -1.96 43.98 -20.41
CA GLN A 392 -2.68 43.06 -21.29
C GLN A 392 -1.86 41.80 -21.58
N ASP A 393 -0.56 41.91 -21.81
CA ASP A 393 0.35 40.78 -22.00
C ASP A 393 0.53 39.96 -20.71
N GLY A 394 0.60 40.62 -19.55
CA GLY A 394 0.52 39.95 -18.25
C GLY A 394 -0.74 39.11 -18.09
N LEU A 395 -1.90 39.66 -18.47
CA LEU A 395 -3.19 38.94 -18.45
C LEU A 395 -3.26 37.81 -19.48
N LYS A 396 -2.71 37.98 -20.70
CA LYS A 396 -2.57 36.90 -21.71
C LYS A 396 -1.73 35.74 -21.16
N LEU A 397 -0.60 36.05 -20.52
CA LEU A 397 0.30 35.07 -19.94
C LEU A 397 -0.37 34.29 -18.79
N GLU A 398 -1.07 34.98 -17.89
CA GLU A 398 -1.78 34.32 -16.79
C GLU A 398 -2.94 33.45 -17.29
N ARG A 399 -3.71 33.94 -18.29
CA ARG A 399 -4.73 33.14 -18.98
C ARG A 399 -4.13 31.88 -19.61
N GLN A 400 -2.93 31.97 -20.20
CA GLN A 400 -2.25 30.80 -20.78
C GLN A 400 -1.79 29.78 -19.72
N LYS A 401 -1.33 30.23 -18.54
CA LYS A 401 -1.03 29.33 -17.41
C LYS A 401 -2.30 28.62 -16.92
N TYR A 402 -3.40 29.36 -16.78
CA TYR A 402 -4.68 28.82 -16.31
C TYR A 402 -5.29 27.82 -17.30
N LEU A 403 -5.23 28.09 -18.60
CA LEU A 403 -5.56 27.13 -19.67
C LEU A 403 -4.79 25.82 -19.52
N LYS A 404 -3.45 25.89 -19.43
CA LYS A 404 -2.57 24.71 -19.26
C LYS A 404 -2.85 23.93 -17.98
N PHE A 405 -3.26 24.61 -16.90
CA PHE A 405 -3.66 23.96 -15.65
C PHE A 405 -4.99 23.19 -15.80
N LEU A 406 -5.97 23.74 -16.52
CA LEU A 406 -7.23 23.06 -16.82
C LEU A 406 -7.05 21.89 -17.80
N GLU A 407 -6.17 22.02 -18.80
CA GLU A 407 -5.74 20.91 -19.67
C GLU A 407 -5.17 19.74 -18.85
N GLN A 408 -4.27 20.03 -17.90
CA GLN A 408 -3.69 19.02 -17.01
C GLN A 408 -4.73 18.37 -16.07
N LEU A 409 -5.70 19.13 -15.58
CA LEU A 409 -6.81 18.58 -14.78
C LEU A 409 -7.67 17.61 -15.61
N ASN A 410 -7.98 17.98 -16.85
CA ASN A 410 -8.78 17.14 -17.75
C ASN A 410 -8.09 15.81 -18.07
N GLU A 411 -6.81 15.84 -18.42
CA GLU A 411 -6.01 14.63 -18.70
C GLU A 411 -6.00 13.67 -17.49
N LYS A 412 -5.87 14.22 -16.28
CA LYS A 412 -5.82 13.44 -15.04
C LYS A 412 -7.20 12.92 -14.61
N MET A 413 -8.29 13.62 -14.94
CA MET A 413 -9.66 13.18 -14.67
C MET A 413 -10.30 12.35 -15.80
N LYS A 414 -9.61 12.28 -16.95
CA LYS A 414 -10.03 11.65 -18.22
C LYS A 414 -11.27 12.33 -18.80
N LEU A 415 -11.21 13.65 -18.92
CA LEU A 415 -12.25 14.51 -19.46
C LEU A 415 -11.91 15.10 -20.84
N ASP A 416 -10.79 14.72 -21.45
CA ASP A 416 -10.23 15.38 -22.63
C ASP A 416 -11.20 15.50 -23.82
N SER A 417 -12.01 14.45 -24.07
CA SER A 417 -13.06 14.49 -25.09
C SER A 417 -14.24 15.39 -24.70
N LEU A 418 -14.60 15.42 -23.41
CA LEU A 418 -15.70 16.24 -22.90
C LEU A 418 -15.31 17.73 -22.89
N ALA A 419 -14.06 18.04 -22.53
CA ALA A 419 -13.52 19.39 -22.56
C ALA A 419 -13.51 20.01 -23.97
N ALA A 420 -13.28 19.17 -25.00
CA ALA A 420 -13.39 19.56 -26.41
C ALA A 420 -14.85 19.78 -26.87
N GLU A 421 -15.83 19.13 -26.23
CA GLU A 421 -17.26 19.22 -26.59
C GLU A 421 -18.00 20.36 -25.86
N VAL A 422 -17.75 20.56 -24.55
CA VAL A 422 -18.50 21.52 -23.71
C VAL A 422 -17.83 22.90 -23.63
N GLY A 423 -16.60 23.04 -24.12
CA GLY A 423 -15.90 24.33 -24.23
C GLY A 423 -15.37 24.90 -22.91
N PHE A 424 -14.61 25.99 -23.00
CA PHE A 424 -13.81 26.50 -21.88
C PHE A 424 -14.64 26.93 -20.66
N ASP A 425 -15.76 27.63 -20.86
CA ASP A 425 -16.52 28.25 -19.76
C ASP A 425 -17.18 27.20 -18.85
N MET A 426 -17.61 26.07 -19.43
CA MET A 426 -18.20 24.93 -18.71
C MET A 426 -17.16 23.90 -18.26
N ASN A 427 -15.90 24.03 -18.70
CA ASN A 427 -14.83 23.07 -18.43
C ASN A 427 -14.56 22.91 -16.92
N VAL A 428 -14.64 24.02 -16.18
CA VAL A 428 -14.48 24.04 -14.71
C VAL A 428 -15.62 23.29 -14.02
N ASP A 429 -16.86 23.45 -14.48
CA ASP A 429 -18.03 22.75 -13.94
C ASP A 429 -18.01 21.25 -14.29
N ALA A 430 -17.53 20.89 -15.47
CA ALA A 430 -17.29 19.49 -15.85
C ALA A 430 -16.23 18.82 -14.96
N ILE A 431 -15.13 19.52 -14.67
CA ILE A 431 -14.10 19.12 -13.71
C ILE A 431 -14.70 18.96 -12.30
N LEU A 432 -15.50 19.92 -11.81
CA LEU A 432 -16.14 19.86 -10.49
C LEU A 432 -17.13 18.69 -10.37
N ALA A 433 -18.03 18.52 -11.36
CA ALA A 433 -18.98 17.42 -11.40
C ALA A 433 -18.27 16.05 -11.44
N ARG A 434 -17.12 15.97 -12.12
CA ARG A 434 -16.27 14.77 -12.15
C ARG A 434 -15.58 14.50 -10.83
N VAL A 435 -15.08 15.52 -10.12
CA VAL A 435 -14.55 15.39 -8.75
C VAL A 435 -15.64 14.88 -7.81
N GLU A 436 -16.84 15.47 -7.85
CA GLU A 436 -17.97 15.00 -7.05
C GLU A 436 -18.33 13.54 -7.35
N GLN A 437 -18.32 13.14 -8.62
CA GLN A 437 -18.59 11.76 -9.02
C GLN A 437 -17.53 10.80 -8.46
N LEU A 438 -16.24 11.16 -8.55
CA LEU A 438 -15.15 10.35 -8.03
C LEU A 438 -15.22 10.21 -6.50
N VAL A 439 -15.52 11.30 -5.78
CA VAL A 439 -15.72 11.29 -4.32
C VAL A 439 -16.92 10.42 -3.91
N LYS A 440 -18.02 10.44 -4.67
CA LYS A 440 -19.19 9.58 -4.44
C LYS A 440 -18.82 8.09 -4.66
N LEU A 441 -18.14 7.77 -5.75
CA LEU A 441 -17.68 6.40 -6.07
C LEU A 441 -16.68 5.86 -5.02
N GLU A 442 -15.75 6.69 -4.53
CA GLU A 442 -14.83 6.30 -3.45
C GLU A 442 -15.58 6.10 -2.12
N GLY A 443 -16.55 6.97 -1.80
CA GLY A 443 -17.44 6.81 -0.65
C GLY A 443 -18.23 5.51 -0.67
N ASP A 444 -18.85 5.18 -1.82
CA ASP A 444 -19.58 3.93 -2.02
C ASP A 444 -18.66 2.70 -1.91
N ALA A 445 -17.46 2.75 -2.51
CA ALA A 445 -16.46 1.69 -2.38
C ALA A 445 -15.98 1.51 -0.93
N VAL A 446 -15.83 2.58 -0.15
CA VAL A 446 -15.50 2.52 1.28
C VAL A 446 -16.66 1.92 2.09
N ILE A 447 -17.91 2.23 1.74
CA ILE A 447 -19.10 1.63 2.35
C ILE A 447 -19.17 0.13 2.02
N GLU A 448 -18.98 -0.27 0.77
CA GLU A 448 -18.96 -1.67 0.36
C GLU A 448 -17.86 -2.43 1.12
N ASN A 449 -16.62 -1.95 1.10
CA ASN A 449 -15.51 -2.54 1.84
C ASN A 449 -15.80 -2.67 3.35
N LYS A 450 -16.45 -1.67 3.96
CA LYS A 450 -16.88 -1.70 5.36
C LYS A 450 -17.94 -2.78 5.63
N THR A 451 -18.92 -2.95 4.74
CA THR A 451 -19.92 -4.04 4.85
C THR A 451 -19.29 -5.42 4.60
N MET A 452 -18.39 -5.53 3.62
CA MET A 452 -17.66 -6.76 3.32
C MET A 452 -16.79 -7.18 4.52
N ALA A 453 -16.01 -6.26 5.09
CA ALA A 453 -15.20 -6.49 6.29
C ALA A 453 -16.05 -6.87 7.51
N TYR A 454 -17.25 -6.28 7.67
CA TYR A 454 -18.20 -6.71 8.71
C TYR A 454 -18.72 -8.13 8.45
N SER A 455 -19.05 -8.47 7.21
CA SER A 455 -19.49 -9.82 6.82
C SER A 455 -18.38 -10.86 7.05
N LEU A 456 -17.12 -10.51 6.78
CA LEU A 456 -15.94 -11.34 7.00
C LEU A 456 -15.67 -11.52 8.50
N ARG A 457 -15.77 -10.45 9.31
CA ARG A 457 -15.72 -10.55 10.79
C ARG A 457 -16.82 -11.47 11.33
N ARG A 458 -18.05 -11.39 10.81
CA ARG A 458 -19.15 -12.30 11.21
C ARG A 458 -18.87 -13.75 10.82
N LYS A 459 -18.42 -14.00 9.58
CA LYS A 459 -17.99 -15.33 9.11
C LYS A 459 -16.88 -15.89 9.99
N LEU A 460 -15.82 -15.11 10.25
CA LEU A 460 -14.69 -15.47 11.11
C LEU A 460 -15.13 -15.81 12.53
N LYS A 461 -16.01 -15.00 13.14
CA LYS A 461 -16.59 -15.30 14.47
C LYS A 461 -17.32 -16.66 14.46
N THR A 462 -18.20 -16.91 13.49
CA THR A 462 -18.92 -18.19 13.40
C THR A 462 -18.02 -19.39 13.11
N GLN A 463 -16.87 -19.21 12.45
CA GLN A 463 -15.88 -20.28 12.26
C GLN A 463 -15.05 -20.52 13.53
N LYS A 464 -14.74 -19.47 14.30
CA LYS A 464 -14.08 -19.58 15.62
C LYS A 464 -14.97 -20.33 16.61
N GLU A 465 -16.24 -19.96 16.70
CA GLU A 465 -17.24 -20.65 17.55
C GLU A 465 -17.40 -22.13 17.15
N LYS A 466 -17.39 -22.45 15.85
CA LYS A 466 -17.39 -23.84 15.34
C LYS A 466 -16.10 -24.60 15.64
N LEU A 467 -14.96 -23.93 15.64
CA LEU A 467 -13.67 -24.52 16.01
C LEU A 467 -13.62 -24.83 17.51
N GLU A 468 -13.99 -23.87 18.35
CA GLU A 468 -14.08 -24.01 19.81
C GLU A 468 -15.05 -25.13 20.22
N SER A 469 -16.20 -25.23 19.55
CA SER A 469 -17.16 -26.33 19.74
C SER A 469 -16.58 -27.70 19.34
N LYS A 470 -15.86 -27.78 18.22
CA LYS A 470 -15.17 -29.00 17.80
C LYS A 470 -14.01 -29.37 18.74
N GLU A 471 -13.27 -28.39 19.25
CA GLU A 471 -12.16 -28.60 20.17
C GLU A 471 -12.66 -29.09 21.54
N LEU A 472 -13.77 -28.52 22.06
CA LEU A 472 -14.46 -29.03 23.23
C LEU A 472 -14.92 -30.49 23.02
N HIS A 473 -15.47 -30.83 21.85
CA HIS A 473 -15.85 -32.20 21.52
C HIS A 473 -14.64 -33.14 21.41
N MET A 474 -13.53 -32.69 20.81
CA MET A 474 -12.27 -33.45 20.77
C MET A 474 -11.70 -33.68 22.17
N ASN A 475 -11.78 -32.69 23.06
CA ASN A 475 -11.34 -32.82 24.45
C ASN A 475 -12.22 -33.79 25.25
N LEU A 476 -13.54 -33.77 25.04
CA LEU A 476 -14.47 -34.75 25.63
C LEU A 476 -14.21 -36.17 25.10
N LEU A 477 -13.93 -36.33 23.80
CA LEU A 477 -13.54 -37.63 23.23
C LEU A 477 -12.20 -38.12 23.78
N ARG A 478 -11.20 -37.23 23.93
CA ARG A 478 -9.91 -37.56 24.57
C ARG A 478 -10.12 -38.03 26.01
N GLN A 479 -10.93 -37.32 26.80
CA GLN A 479 -11.30 -37.74 28.17
C GLN A 479 -12.04 -39.08 28.21
N LYS A 480 -12.93 -39.37 27.24
CA LYS A 480 -13.60 -40.67 27.19
C LYS A 480 -12.66 -41.79 26.70
N ILE A 481 -11.68 -41.49 25.84
CA ILE A 481 -10.63 -42.44 25.47
C ILE A 481 -9.78 -42.77 26.71
N THR A 482 -9.27 -41.79 27.46
CA THR A 482 -8.48 -42.08 28.67
C THR A 482 -9.29 -42.84 29.72
N GLN A 483 -10.57 -42.50 29.93
CA GLN A 483 -11.45 -43.27 30.81
C GLN A 483 -11.66 -44.72 30.30
N LEU A 484 -11.80 -44.94 29.00
CA LEU A 484 -11.94 -46.29 28.44
C LEU A 484 -10.62 -47.09 28.51
N GLU A 485 -9.47 -46.41 28.44
CA GLU A 485 -8.14 -47.00 28.65
C GLU A 485 -7.92 -47.37 30.11
N GLU A 486 -8.31 -46.52 31.07
CA GLU A 486 -8.35 -46.81 32.51
C GLU A 486 -9.30 -47.99 32.80
N GLU A 487 -10.54 -47.95 32.31
CA GLU A 487 -11.50 -49.07 32.42
C GLU A 487 -10.92 -50.36 31.83
N LYS A 488 -10.18 -50.29 30.71
CA LYS A 488 -9.52 -51.44 30.08
C LYS A 488 -8.35 -51.95 30.92
N GLN A 489 -7.53 -51.08 31.50
CA GLN A 489 -6.44 -51.46 32.41
C GLN A 489 -7.00 -52.17 33.65
N VAL A 490 -8.03 -51.61 34.29
CA VAL A 490 -8.73 -52.23 35.42
C VAL A 490 -9.35 -53.58 35.03
N ARG A 491 -10.05 -53.68 33.88
CA ARG A 491 -10.57 -54.97 33.37
C ARG A 491 -9.47 -55.99 33.10
N THR A 492 -8.28 -55.54 32.69
CA THR A 492 -7.12 -56.40 32.43
C THR A 492 -6.50 -56.90 33.75
N ALA A 493 -6.33 -56.01 34.74
CA ALA A 493 -5.90 -56.40 36.09
C ALA A 493 -6.87 -57.41 36.73
N LEU A 494 -8.18 -57.13 36.70
CA LEU A 494 -9.22 -58.06 37.16
C LEU A 494 -9.29 -59.38 36.36
N ALA A 495 -8.76 -59.43 35.14
CA ALA A 495 -8.61 -60.67 34.39
C ALA A 495 -7.39 -61.47 34.87
N VAL A 496 -6.26 -60.81 35.12
CA VAL A 496 -5.06 -61.44 35.73
C VAL A 496 -5.38 -61.97 37.12
N GLU A 497 -5.99 -61.17 38.00
CA GLU A 497 -6.45 -61.61 39.32
C GLU A 497 -7.41 -62.81 39.24
N ARG A 498 -8.34 -62.81 38.28
CA ARG A 498 -9.24 -63.95 38.04
C ARG A 498 -8.47 -65.18 37.59
N ASP A 499 -7.46 -65.05 36.75
CA ASP A 499 -6.69 -66.19 36.26
C ASP A 499 -5.69 -66.73 37.30
N GLU A 500 -5.17 -65.87 38.18
CA GLU A 500 -4.45 -66.29 39.40
C GLU A 500 -5.38 -67.00 40.39
N ALA A 501 -6.59 -66.49 40.60
CA ALA A 501 -7.63 -67.16 41.38
C ALA A 501 -8.05 -68.50 40.75
N ASN A 502 -8.24 -68.57 39.43
CA ASN A 502 -8.49 -69.83 38.70
C ASN A 502 -7.31 -70.81 38.86
N LEU A 503 -6.07 -70.31 38.87
CA LEU A 503 -4.87 -71.13 39.00
C LEU A 503 -4.67 -71.64 40.44
N THR A 504 -5.03 -70.86 41.46
CA THR A 504 -5.08 -71.33 42.85
C THR A 504 -6.25 -72.31 43.07
N VAL A 505 -7.44 -72.06 42.52
CA VAL A 505 -8.57 -73.00 42.52
C VAL A 505 -8.22 -74.31 41.81
N ARG A 506 -7.47 -74.27 40.70
CA ARG A 506 -6.94 -75.48 40.02
C ARG A 506 -5.88 -76.22 40.85
N LYS A 507 -5.00 -75.50 41.57
CA LYS A 507 -4.05 -76.12 42.53
C LYS A 507 -4.82 -76.80 43.67
N LEU A 508 -5.84 -76.15 44.22
CA LEU A 508 -6.70 -76.69 45.27
C LEU A 508 -7.51 -77.89 44.79
N HIS A 509 -8.10 -77.86 43.58
CA HIS A 509 -8.76 -79.03 43.00
C HIS A 509 -7.80 -80.21 42.84
N LYS A 510 -6.57 -80.00 42.34
CA LYS A 510 -5.55 -81.06 42.29
C LYS A 510 -5.12 -81.58 43.67
N MET A 511 -5.22 -80.74 44.71
CA MET A 511 -5.00 -81.18 46.10
C MET A 511 -6.19 -81.98 46.63
N ILE A 512 -7.42 -81.56 46.34
CA ILE A 512 -8.66 -82.29 46.65
C ILE A 512 -8.67 -83.64 45.93
N GLU A 513 -8.32 -83.72 44.64
CA GLU A 513 -8.17 -85.00 43.91
C GLU A 513 -7.15 -85.95 44.56
N ARG A 514 -6.04 -85.42 45.09
CA ARG A 514 -5.03 -86.22 45.81
C ARG A 514 -5.55 -86.72 47.15
N LEU A 515 -6.19 -85.84 47.93
CA LEU A 515 -6.80 -86.18 49.21
C LEU A 515 -7.99 -87.14 49.03
N GLN A 516 -8.76 -86.98 47.96
CA GLN A 516 -9.85 -87.88 47.57
C GLN A 516 -9.30 -89.26 47.21
N LYS A 517 -8.25 -89.35 46.39
CA LYS A 517 -7.56 -90.63 46.10
C LYS A 517 -6.95 -91.27 47.36
N GLN A 518 -6.40 -90.48 48.29
CA GLN A 518 -5.92 -91.00 49.57
C GLN A 518 -7.08 -91.48 50.47
N LEU A 519 -8.21 -90.79 50.48
CA LEU A 519 -9.42 -91.18 51.20
C LEU A 519 -10.05 -92.44 50.60
N ASP A 520 -10.06 -92.57 49.27
CA ASP A 520 -10.60 -93.73 48.58
C ASP A 520 -9.69 -94.96 48.71
N LEU A 521 -8.37 -94.80 48.64
CA LEU A 521 -7.42 -95.85 49.06
C LEU A 521 -7.60 -96.24 50.54
N ALA A 522 -7.82 -95.27 51.43
CA ALA A 522 -8.10 -95.56 52.83
C ALA A 522 -9.46 -96.25 53.04
N ARG A 523 -10.47 -95.97 52.20
CA ARG A 523 -11.76 -96.68 52.16
C ARG A 523 -11.58 -98.11 51.65
N GLU A 524 -10.83 -98.31 50.58
CA GLU A 524 -10.46 -99.63 50.03
C GLU A 524 -9.74 -100.47 51.08
N MET A 525 -8.73 -99.92 51.76
CA MET A 525 -8.07 -100.55 52.91
C MET A 525 -9.05 -100.82 54.06
N ASN A 526 -10.02 -99.95 54.33
CA ASN A 526 -11.02 -100.18 55.36
C ASN A 526 -12.00 -101.31 54.97
N THR A 527 -12.35 -101.45 53.68
CA THR A 527 -13.16 -102.56 53.16
C THR A 527 -12.38 -103.87 53.12
N ASP A 528 -11.10 -103.86 52.78
CA ASP A 528 -10.19 -105.01 52.85
C ASP A 528 -9.98 -105.48 54.30
N LEU A 529 -9.77 -104.55 55.24
CA LEU A 529 -9.72 -104.85 56.67
C LEU A 529 -11.07 -105.38 57.21
N LYS A 530 -12.21 -104.90 56.68
CA LYS A 530 -13.53 -105.46 57.00
C LYS A 530 -13.72 -106.85 56.40
N ALA A 531 -13.27 -107.10 55.18
CA ALA A 531 -13.30 -108.42 54.54
C ALA A 531 -12.48 -109.43 55.35
N LYS A 532 -11.23 -109.06 55.70
CA LYS A 532 -10.35 -109.83 56.60
C LYS A 532 -10.93 -110.00 57.99
N LEU A 533 -11.71 -109.03 58.51
CA LEU A 533 -12.44 -109.17 59.77
C LEU A 533 -13.61 -110.16 59.63
N SER A 534 -14.34 -110.18 58.52
CA SER A 534 -15.35 -111.22 58.26
C SER A 534 -14.73 -112.60 58.06
N GLU A 535 -13.61 -112.73 57.33
CA GLU A 535 -12.84 -113.97 57.22
C GLU A 535 -12.34 -114.44 58.59
N THR A 536 -11.83 -113.53 59.42
CA THR A 536 -11.42 -113.83 60.80
C THR A 536 -12.61 -114.25 61.66
N ASN A 537 -13.80 -113.66 61.46
CA ASN A 537 -15.02 -114.08 62.15
C ASN A 537 -15.53 -115.43 61.66
N GLU A 538 -15.45 -115.74 60.37
CA GLU A 538 -15.74 -117.08 59.82
C GLU A 538 -14.77 -118.13 60.36
N LEU A 539 -13.47 -117.83 60.38
CA LEU A 539 -12.45 -118.70 60.97
C LEU A 539 -12.75 -118.90 62.46
N LYS A 540 -13.12 -117.85 63.19
CA LYS A 540 -13.53 -117.94 64.60
C LYS A 540 -14.81 -118.76 64.79
N ILE A 541 -15.78 -118.68 63.88
CA ILE A 541 -16.98 -119.55 63.89
C ILE A 541 -16.55 -121.01 63.66
N LYS A 542 -15.75 -121.29 62.62
CA LYS A 542 -15.18 -122.62 62.34
C LYS A 542 -14.36 -123.16 63.52
N THR A 543 -13.60 -122.32 64.23
CA THR A 543 -12.89 -122.69 65.46
C THR A 543 -13.85 -122.96 66.63
N LEU A 544 -14.96 -122.24 66.76
CA LEU A 544 -15.98 -122.51 67.77
C LEU A 544 -16.78 -123.79 67.46
N GLU A 545 -17.00 -124.10 66.19
CA GLU A 545 -17.58 -125.37 65.73
C GLU A 545 -16.63 -126.55 65.96
N GLN A 546 -15.34 -126.38 65.63
CA GLN A 546 -14.29 -127.34 65.98
C GLN A 546 -14.18 -127.53 67.50
N ASN A 547 -14.24 -126.46 68.29
CA ASN A 547 -14.23 -126.57 69.75
C ASN A 547 -15.48 -127.28 70.29
N ARG A 548 -16.66 -127.11 69.66
CA ARG A 548 -17.86 -127.91 69.98
C ARG A 548 -17.65 -129.39 69.68
N THR A 549 -17.13 -129.75 68.49
CA THR A 549 -16.88 -131.16 68.18
C THR A 549 -15.80 -131.76 69.07
N ILE A 550 -14.78 -130.98 69.47
CA ILE A 550 -13.79 -131.38 70.49
C ILE A 550 -14.45 -131.56 71.86
N GLU A 551 -15.41 -130.71 72.27
CA GLU A 551 -16.12 -130.84 73.54
C GLU A 551 -17.09 -132.03 73.55
N GLU A 552 -17.73 -132.34 72.41
CA GLU A 552 -18.56 -133.54 72.20
C GLU A 552 -17.72 -134.82 72.17
N LEU A 553 -16.57 -134.80 71.48
CA LEU A 553 -15.58 -135.87 71.51
C LEU A 553 -15.01 -136.05 72.93
N SER A 554 -14.76 -134.97 73.67
CA SER A 554 -14.30 -135.02 75.07
C SER A 554 -15.37 -135.59 76.01
N LYS A 555 -16.66 -135.26 75.81
CA LYS A 555 -17.78 -135.89 76.53
C LYS A 555 -17.86 -137.39 76.24
N SER A 556 -17.79 -137.79 74.96
CA SER A 556 -17.82 -139.21 74.58
C SER A 556 -16.56 -139.97 75.04
N GLN A 557 -15.37 -139.36 75.01
CA GLN A 557 -14.16 -139.88 75.62
C GLN A 557 -14.31 -140.04 77.14
N GLY A 558 -14.92 -139.07 77.82
CA GLY A 558 -15.23 -139.15 79.24
C GLY A 558 -16.20 -140.28 79.59
N GLU A 559 -17.14 -140.59 78.70
CA GLU A 559 -18.01 -141.77 78.81
C GLU A 559 -17.27 -143.07 78.51
N LEU A 560 -16.39 -143.10 77.50
CA LEU A 560 -15.50 -144.22 77.21
C LEU A 560 -14.56 -144.50 78.38
N GLU A 561 -14.02 -143.48 79.04
CA GLU A 561 -13.14 -143.58 80.21
C GLU A 561 -13.91 -144.06 81.45
N ARG A 562 -15.19 -143.71 81.60
CA ARG A 562 -16.08 -144.31 82.63
C ARG A 562 -16.41 -145.77 82.33
N MET A 563 -16.66 -146.12 81.06
CA MET A 563 -16.89 -147.50 80.61
C MET A 563 -15.64 -148.36 80.82
N LYS A 564 -14.48 -147.86 80.42
CA LYS A 564 -13.15 -148.43 80.70
C LYS A 564 -12.92 -148.62 82.18
N LYS A 565 -13.14 -147.61 83.04
CA LYS A 565 -12.99 -147.77 84.51
C LYS A 565 -13.98 -148.74 85.15
N LYS A 566 -15.16 -148.96 84.55
CA LYS A 566 -16.07 -150.05 84.94
C LYS A 566 -15.51 -151.42 84.51
N ALA A 567 -15.05 -151.53 83.26
CA ALA A 567 -14.44 -152.75 82.72
C ALA A 567 -13.14 -153.13 83.44
N GLU A 568 -12.28 -152.17 83.81
CA GLU A 568 -11.07 -152.38 84.60
C GLU A 568 -11.37 -152.86 86.03
N LYS A 569 -12.46 -152.36 86.65
CA LYS A 569 -12.95 -152.87 87.95
C LYS A 569 -13.51 -154.29 87.85
N GLN A 570 -14.23 -154.61 86.77
CA GLN A 570 -14.67 -155.98 86.51
C GLN A 570 -13.50 -156.91 86.20
N LEU A 571 -12.53 -156.47 85.39
CA LEU A 571 -11.33 -157.22 85.02
C LEU A 571 -10.43 -157.47 86.23
N THR A 572 -10.29 -156.52 87.15
CA THR A 572 -9.55 -156.74 88.41
C THR A 572 -10.29 -157.68 89.35
N SER A 573 -11.61 -157.59 89.47
CA SER A 573 -12.44 -158.57 90.22
C SER A 573 -12.27 -160.00 89.66
N VAL A 574 -12.44 -160.16 88.34
CA VAL A 574 -12.27 -161.45 87.65
C VAL A 574 -10.83 -161.94 87.76
N LYS A 575 -9.82 -161.06 87.75
CA LYS A 575 -8.41 -161.44 87.96
C LYS A 575 -8.13 -161.92 89.38
N SER A 576 -8.74 -161.34 90.41
CA SER A 576 -8.65 -161.86 91.79
C SER A 576 -9.35 -163.22 91.95
N GLU A 577 -10.51 -163.42 91.31
CA GLU A 577 -11.18 -164.74 91.28
C GLU A 577 -10.38 -165.79 90.50
N LEU A 578 -9.74 -165.39 89.39
CA LEU A 578 -8.89 -166.25 88.58
C LEU A 578 -7.68 -166.72 89.39
N LEU A 579 -6.98 -165.81 90.07
CA LEU A 579 -5.82 -166.14 90.92
C LEU A 579 -6.20 -167.08 92.08
N LEU A 580 -7.38 -166.87 92.70
CA LEU A 580 -7.90 -167.80 93.73
C LEU A 580 -8.25 -169.19 93.17
N LYS A 581 -8.71 -169.29 91.92
CA LYS A 581 -8.95 -170.58 91.25
C LYS A 581 -7.65 -171.24 90.79
N GLU A 582 -6.70 -170.46 90.28
CA GLU A 582 -5.39 -170.93 89.82
C GLU A 582 -4.56 -171.50 90.97
N HIS A 583 -4.51 -170.80 92.11
CA HIS A 583 -3.79 -171.25 93.31
C HIS A 583 -4.43 -172.49 93.97
N LYS A 584 -5.70 -172.78 93.68
CA LYS A 584 -6.38 -174.02 94.10
C LYS A 584 -6.15 -175.16 93.11
N ALA A 585 -6.15 -174.85 91.82
CA ALA A 585 -5.87 -175.81 90.75
C ALA A 585 -4.42 -176.32 90.77
N THR A 586 -3.45 -175.52 91.21
CA THR A 586 -2.07 -175.98 91.42
C THR A 586 -1.95 -176.97 92.58
N GLU A 587 -2.63 -176.71 93.70
CA GLU A 587 -2.63 -177.61 94.87
C GLU A 587 -3.27 -178.96 94.56
N ASP A 588 -4.39 -178.97 93.83
CA ASP A 588 -5.05 -180.20 93.40
C ASP A 588 -4.29 -180.93 92.28
N LYS A 589 -3.48 -180.23 91.48
CA LYS A 589 -2.58 -180.85 90.49
C LYS A 589 -1.45 -181.65 91.16
N GLU A 590 -0.86 -181.12 92.23
CA GLU A 590 0.22 -181.80 92.95
C GLU A 590 -0.30 -183.06 93.70
N LYS A 591 -1.52 -183.00 94.26
CA LYS A 591 -2.20 -184.18 94.85
C LYS A 591 -2.44 -185.28 93.79
N ASN A 592 -2.96 -184.91 92.62
CA ASN A 592 -3.23 -185.87 91.54
C ASN A 592 -1.96 -186.52 90.97
N LYS A 593 -0.84 -185.77 90.92
CA LYS A 593 0.47 -186.29 90.49
C LYS A 593 0.96 -187.43 91.39
N ASN A 594 0.90 -187.24 92.71
CA ASN A 594 1.30 -188.27 93.68
C ASN A 594 0.39 -189.52 93.60
N MET A 595 -0.89 -189.34 93.32
CA MET A 595 -1.85 -190.44 93.15
C MET A 595 -1.63 -191.22 91.84
N LEU A 596 -1.15 -190.55 90.77
CA LEU A 596 -0.87 -191.17 89.47
C LEU A 596 0.35 -192.11 89.51
N GLU A 597 1.39 -191.78 90.29
CA GLU A 597 2.56 -192.67 90.45
C GLU A 597 2.20 -193.99 91.13
N ALA A 598 1.30 -193.97 92.12
CA ALA A 598 0.77 -195.18 92.76
C ALA A 598 0.05 -196.09 91.74
N VAL A 599 -0.95 -195.57 91.01
CA VAL A 599 -1.74 -196.32 90.02
C VAL A 599 -0.87 -196.85 88.87
N THR A 600 0.19 -196.13 88.49
CA THR A 600 1.12 -196.54 87.42
C THR A 600 1.92 -197.81 87.80
N SER A 601 2.09 -198.09 89.10
CA SER A 601 2.73 -199.33 89.57
C SER A 601 1.81 -200.56 89.42
N GLU A 602 0.55 -200.45 89.84
CA GLU A 602 -0.45 -201.53 89.78
C GLU A 602 -0.82 -201.89 88.33
N MET A 603 -0.93 -200.88 87.46
CA MET A 603 -1.26 -201.04 86.04
C MET A 603 -0.27 -201.94 85.28
N LYS A 604 0.99 -202.06 85.76
CA LYS A 604 1.97 -203.01 85.19
C LYS A 604 1.71 -204.46 85.59
N VAL A 605 1.09 -204.71 86.75
CA VAL A 605 0.86 -206.06 87.30
C VAL A 605 -0.37 -206.72 86.67
N LEU A 606 -1.46 -205.98 86.42
CA LEU A 606 -2.64 -206.54 85.73
C LEU A 606 -2.38 -206.85 84.24
N LYS A 607 -1.41 -206.19 83.61
CA LYS A 607 -1.20 -206.29 82.16
C LYS A 607 -0.55 -207.60 81.72
N THR A 608 0.12 -208.33 82.62
CA THR A 608 0.71 -209.64 82.34
C THR A 608 -0.30 -210.77 82.48
N THR A 609 -1.13 -210.77 83.53
CA THR A 609 -2.08 -211.86 83.82
C THR A 609 -3.21 -211.97 82.79
N LEU A 610 -3.69 -210.84 82.25
CA LEU A 610 -4.75 -210.81 81.24
C LEU A 610 -4.36 -211.53 79.93
N ALA A 611 -3.06 -211.54 79.59
CA ALA A 611 -2.55 -212.12 78.35
C ALA A 611 -2.64 -213.66 78.30
N GLU A 612 -2.62 -214.32 79.47
CA GLU A 612 -2.64 -215.79 79.54
C GLU A 612 -4.05 -216.40 79.43
N LEU A 613 -5.07 -215.64 79.84
CA LEU A 613 -6.48 -216.09 79.81
C LEU A 613 -7.04 -216.06 78.38
N ALA A 614 -6.87 -214.93 77.68
CA ALA A 614 -7.42 -214.69 76.34
C ALA A 614 -6.88 -215.63 75.23
N LYS A 615 -5.91 -216.48 75.55
CA LYS A 615 -5.33 -217.47 74.63
C LYS A 615 -5.92 -218.89 74.81
N ARG A 616 -6.40 -219.24 76.01
CA ARG A 616 -7.03 -220.56 76.29
C ARG A 616 -8.45 -220.67 75.74
N GLU A 617 -9.23 -219.61 75.88
CA GLU A 617 -10.66 -219.58 75.51
C GLU A 617 -10.88 -219.87 74.02
N ARG A 618 -10.04 -219.31 73.14
CA ARG A 618 -10.23 -219.38 71.68
C ARG A 618 -10.14 -220.81 71.12
N GLN A 619 -9.25 -221.65 71.66
CA GLN A 619 -9.02 -223.01 71.14
C GLN A 619 -10.14 -224.01 71.52
N LEU A 620 -10.90 -223.73 72.59
CA LEU A 620 -12.04 -224.55 73.00
C LEU A 620 -13.26 -224.38 72.08
N ALA A 621 -13.38 -223.24 71.40
CA ALA A 621 -14.41 -223.01 70.38
C ALA A 621 -14.15 -223.86 69.12
N ASP A 622 -12.93 -223.75 68.56
CA ASP A 622 -12.53 -224.40 67.30
C ASP A 622 -12.76 -225.93 67.32
N PHE A 623 -12.40 -226.60 68.44
CA PHE A 623 -12.57 -228.05 68.59
C PHE A 623 -14.03 -228.49 68.55
N ARG A 624 -14.94 -227.71 69.16
CA ARG A 624 -16.36 -228.06 69.33
C ARG A 624 -17.12 -228.01 68.01
N GLU A 625 -16.72 -227.11 67.10
CA GLU A 625 -17.31 -227.01 65.77
C GLU A 625 -16.98 -228.22 64.88
N VAL A 626 -15.71 -228.67 64.91
CA VAL A 626 -15.22 -229.79 64.06
C VAL A 626 -15.93 -231.10 64.41
N VAL A 627 -16.05 -231.44 65.70
CA VAL A 627 -16.72 -232.68 66.14
C VAL A 627 -18.20 -232.68 65.74
N SER A 628 -18.88 -231.54 65.91
CA SER A 628 -20.28 -231.37 65.52
C SER A 628 -20.51 -231.60 64.03
N ARG A 629 -19.56 -231.15 63.19
CA ARG A 629 -19.62 -231.26 61.73
C ARG A 629 -19.43 -232.69 61.22
N MET A 630 -18.62 -233.51 61.88
CA MET A 630 -18.36 -234.90 61.47
C MET A 630 -19.49 -235.89 61.82
N LEU A 631 -20.36 -235.56 62.78
CA LEU A 631 -21.43 -236.44 63.27
C LEU A 631 -22.77 -236.30 62.53
N GLY A 632 -22.82 -235.55 61.42
CA GLY A 632 -24.02 -235.36 60.60
C GLY A 632 -25.18 -234.67 61.35
N LEU A 633 -24.85 -233.75 62.26
CA LEU A 633 -25.80 -232.92 63.00
C LEU A 633 -26.04 -231.60 62.24
N ASN A 634 -27.24 -231.03 62.36
CA ASN A 634 -27.59 -229.81 61.62
C ASN A 634 -27.14 -228.55 62.38
N ILE A 635 -26.12 -227.87 61.85
CA ILE A 635 -25.46 -226.72 62.50
C ILE A 635 -26.33 -225.44 62.46
N ALA A 636 -27.40 -225.40 61.65
CA ALA A 636 -28.16 -224.17 61.38
C ALA A 636 -29.13 -223.71 62.49
N SER A 637 -29.39 -224.50 63.53
CA SER A 637 -30.43 -224.20 64.53
C SER A 637 -29.94 -224.11 65.97
N LEU A 638 -29.15 -223.05 66.25
CA LEU A 638 -28.96 -222.28 67.51
C LEU A 638 -28.64 -222.98 68.85
N ALA A 639 -29.14 -224.17 69.11
CA ALA A 639 -28.91 -224.94 70.34
C ALA A 639 -28.80 -226.43 69.99
N LEU A 640 -27.56 -226.93 69.94
CA LEU A 640 -27.23 -228.35 69.98
C LEU A 640 -26.70 -228.65 71.38
N PRO A 641 -27.51 -229.20 72.29
CA PRO A 641 -27.04 -229.57 73.62
C PRO A 641 -25.95 -230.64 73.51
N ASP A 642 -24.91 -230.57 74.36
CA ASP A 642 -23.79 -231.52 74.29
C ASP A 642 -24.26 -232.98 74.44
N TYR A 643 -25.40 -233.23 75.09
CA TYR A 643 -25.97 -234.58 75.20
C TYR A 643 -26.42 -235.18 73.86
N GLU A 644 -26.70 -234.42 72.80
CA GLU A 644 -27.01 -234.97 71.47
C GLU A 644 -25.75 -235.45 70.74
N ILE A 645 -24.67 -234.65 70.85
CA ILE A 645 -23.33 -235.03 70.39
C ILE A 645 -22.89 -236.30 71.13
N ILE A 646 -23.09 -236.33 72.45
CA ILE A 646 -22.79 -237.48 73.31
C ILE A 646 -23.70 -238.68 72.96
N THR A 647 -25.02 -238.56 72.79
CA THR A 647 -25.88 -239.74 72.49
C THR A 647 -25.66 -240.32 71.08
N ARG A 648 -25.22 -239.51 70.10
CA ARG A 648 -24.73 -240.07 68.82
C ARG A 648 -23.40 -240.79 68.99
N LEU A 649 -22.49 -240.26 69.82
CA LEU A 649 -21.26 -240.94 70.19
C LEU A 649 -21.51 -242.20 71.05
N GLU A 650 -22.50 -242.22 71.95
CA GLU A 650 -22.89 -243.39 72.75
C GLU A 650 -23.48 -244.49 71.87
N ARG A 651 -24.18 -244.14 70.80
CA ARG A 651 -24.64 -245.10 69.77
C ARG A 651 -23.50 -245.67 68.93
N LEU A 652 -22.34 -244.99 68.91
CA LEU A 652 -21.07 -245.46 68.35
C LEU A 652 -20.22 -246.23 69.39
N ILE A 653 -20.30 -245.87 70.68
CA ILE A 653 -19.61 -246.52 71.82
C ILE A 653 -20.33 -247.81 72.24
N HIS A 654 -21.60 -247.99 71.87
CA HIS A 654 -22.23 -249.32 71.82
C HIS A 654 -21.57 -250.27 70.81
N SER A 655 -20.61 -249.78 69.99
CA SER A 655 -19.70 -250.65 69.22
C SER A 655 -18.46 -251.05 70.04
N HIS A 656 -17.80 -250.14 70.79
CA HIS A 656 -16.50 -250.35 71.48
C HIS A 656 -16.31 -249.47 72.76
N GLN A 657 -15.53 -249.92 73.78
CA GLN A 657 -15.73 -249.60 75.22
C GLN A 657 -14.50 -249.00 76.03
N HIS A 658 -14.74 -248.33 77.19
CA HIS A 658 -13.96 -248.22 78.49
C HIS A 658 -12.86 -247.10 78.87
N HIS A 659 -12.95 -246.53 80.13
CA HIS A 659 -11.94 -246.04 81.18
C HIS A 659 -11.22 -244.59 81.37
N TYR A 660 -11.65 -243.75 82.39
CA TYR A 660 -11.07 -242.98 83.60
C TYR A 660 -9.77 -242.03 83.86
N PHE A 661 -9.89 -240.98 84.77
CA PHE A 661 -8.98 -240.34 85.87
C PHE A 661 -8.17 -238.89 85.84
N PRO A 662 -7.69 -238.21 86.99
CA PRO A 662 -7.51 -236.68 87.23
C PRO A 662 -6.41 -235.98 88.24
N CYS A 663 -6.42 -234.60 88.54
CA CYS A 663 -6.16 -233.81 89.85
C CYS A 663 -4.96 -232.72 90.20
N VAL A 664 -5.15 -231.76 91.20
CA VAL A 664 -4.22 -230.96 92.20
C VAL A 664 -3.86 -229.38 92.13
N CYS A 665 -3.70 -228.59 93.27
CA CYS A 665 -3.38 -227.07 93.46
C CYS A 665 -2.78 -226.51 94.86
N LEU A 666 -2.45 -225.17 95.09
CA LEU A 666 -1.76 -224.53 96.34
C LEU A 666 -2.02 -223.00 96.83
N LYS A 667 -1.14 -222.26 97.63
CA LYS A 667 -1.45 -221.15 98.67
C LYS A 667 -0.34 -220.05 99.15
N ASP A 668 -0.69 -218.94 99.92
CA ASP A 668 0.08 -217.97 100.90
C ASP A 668 0.88 -216.63 100.49
N VAL A 669 1.32 -215.52 101.24
CA VAL A 669 1.19 -214.75 102.59
C VAL A 669 1.97 -213.32 102.68
N ALA A 670 1.73 -212.32 103.63
CA ALA A 670 2.46 -210.96 103.81
C ALA A 670 2.34 -210.09 105.18
N ARG A 671 3.04 -208.90 105.41
CA ARG A 671 3.01 -207.91 106.62
C ARG A 671 3.70 -206.45 106.47
N ALA A 672 3.47 -205.41 107.36
CA ALA A 672 4.14 -204.02 107.47
C ALA A 672 4.21 -203.25 108.90
N PRO A 673 4.87 -202.03 109.11
CA PRO A 673 5.11 -201.25 110.42
C PRO A 673 5.16 -199.62 110.56
N GLU A 674 5.08 -199.03 111.82
CA GLU A 674 5.62 -197.75 112.53
C GLU A 674 5.37 -196.21 112.10
N GLU A 675 5.61 -195.00 112.77
CA GLU A 675 6.23 -194.38 114.05
C GLU A 675 5.76 -192.89 114.58
N HIS A 676 6.60 -191.82 114.90
CA HIS A 676 6.44 -190.62 115.91
C HIS A 676 6.92 -189.13 115.50
N SER A 677 7.06 -187.91 116.21
CA SER A 677 6.77 -187.18 117.55
C SER A 677 7.07 -185.58 117.67
N GLN A 678 6.71 -184.87 118.80
CA GLN A 678 7.05 -183.54 119.54
C GLN A 678 7.01 -181.98 119.12
N ARG A 679 6.15 -181.18 119.85
CA ARG A 679 6.24 -179.80 120.53
C ARG A 679 6.47 -178.36 119.89
N ASN A 680 5.74 -177.39 120.50
CA ASN A 680 6.04 -175.96 120.89
C ASN A 680 5.44 -174.70 120.17
N ILE A 681 5.30 -173.62 120.98
CA ILE A 681 4.51 -172.37 120.81
C ILE A 681 5.43 -171.14 120.59
N GLN A 682 5.10 -170.20 119.67
CA GLN A 682 5.09 -168.73 119.94
C GLN A 682 4.69 -167.83 118.74
N LEU A 683 4.12 -166.67 119.08
CA LEU A 683 3.89 -165.42 118.29
C LEU A 683 3.03 -165.55 117.00
N LEU A 684 1.93 -164.80 116.76
CA LEU A 684 1.51 -163.39 116.94
C LEU A 684 1.83 -162.47 115.74
N HIS A 685 0.74 -161.85 115.26
CA HIS A 685 0.58 -160.82 114.21
C HIS A 685 0.79 -161.23 112.74
#